data_AF-A0AB73KBJ8-F1
#
_entry.id   AF-A0AB73KBJ8-F1
#
_cell.length_a   1.000
_cell.length_b   1.000
_cell.length_c   1.000
_cell.angle_alpha   90.00
_cell.angle_beta   90.00
_cell.angle_gamma   90.00
#
_symmetry.space_group_name_H-M   'P 1'
#
loop_
_entity.id
_entity.type
_entity.pdbx_description
1 polymer ?
#
loop_
_entity_poly.entity_id
_entity_poly.type
_entity_poly.pdbx_seq_one_letter_code
_entity_poly.pdbx_strand_id
1 'polypeptide(L)'
;MTAELHPQAAELLARSHRLGADPRNTNYAGGNTSAKGTATDPVTGQDTELMWVKGSGGDLGTLRASGLAALRLDRLRALVDVYPGVDREDEMVAAFDYCLHGKGGAAPSIDTAMHALVGAEHVDHLHPDSGIALACAADGEALTKECFGDRVAWVPWRRPGFQLGLDIAAVRDANPQAVGCVLGGHGITAWGATSQECERNSLDIIRTAAEFLDRRGRSTPFGPVLPGYEPLPSAERRARAAALAPVLRSIASADRPQIGHFGDSEAVLDFLSRTEHPRLAALGTSCPDHFLRTKVRPLVLDLPGDAPLDEAVRRLRQLHTEYREEYAAYYGRHATPDSPPMRGADPAIVLVPGVGMFSYGKDKQTARVAGEFYLNAINVMRGAEAVSSYLPIEESEKFRIEYWELEEAKLRRMPPAQPLATRIALVTGAGSGIGRAIAHRLAAEGACVVVADINATSAAAVVEELGGADRAVAVPADVTSEEEIRAAFDAAVLAFGGVDLVVNNAGISISKPLLETTAADWDLQHAIMARGSFLASREAARIMIQQGLGGDIVYISSKNGVFAGPNNIAYGATKADQAHQVRLLAAELGEHGIRVNGINPDGVVQGSGIFAGGWGAQRAAVYGVSEENLGAFYAQRTLLKREVLPEHVANAVFALAGGDLSHTTGLHIPVDAGVAAAFLR
;
A
#
# COMPACT_ATOMS: atom_id res chain seq x y z
N MET A 1 -0.83 35.58 -3.40
CA MET A 1 -1.51 35.79 -2.11
C MET A 1 -2.40 34.58 -1.89
N THR A 2 -2.02 33.67 -0.99
CA THR A 2 -2.92 32.60 -0.55
C THR A 2 -4.08 33.26 0.19
N ALA A 3 -5.31 33.06 -0.27
CA ALA A 3 -6.49 33.56 0.44
C ALA A 3 -6.44 33.03 1.88
N GLU A 4 -6.64 33.91 2.85
CA GLU A 4 -6.68 33.55 4.26
C GLU A 4 -7.84 32.57 4.48
N LEU A 5 -7.56 31.44 5.14
CA LEU A 5 -8.55 30.40 5.34
C LEU A 5 -9.62 30.90 6.33
N HIS A 6 -10.89 30.63 6.05
CA HIS A 6 -11.99 31.01 6.93
C HIS A 6 -11.78 30.44 8.36
N PRO A 7 -12.06 31.19 9.45
CA PRO A 7 -11.76 30.75 10.82
C PRO A 7 -12.35 29.37 11.17
N GLN A 8 -13.61 29.12 10.81
CA GLN A 8 -14.30 27.86 11.02
C GLN A 8 -13.66 26.69 10.25
N ALA A 9 -13.15 26.95 9.03
CA ALA A 9 -12.42 25.95 8.26
C ALA A 9 -11.04 25.67 8.88
N ALA A 10 -10.37 26.66 9.45
CA ALA A 10 -9.12 26.47 10.17
C ALA A 10 -9.31 25.64 11.45
N GLU A 11 -10.34 25.94 12.24
CA GLU A 11 -10.69 25.14 13.44
C GLU A 11 -11.09 23.71 13.09
N LEU A 12 -11.81 23.52 11.97
CA LEU A 12 -12.17 22.21 11.44
C LEU A 12 -10.93 21.38 11.09
N LEU A 13 -9.95 21.97 10.38
CA LEU A 13 -8.71 21.28 10.03
C LEU A 13 -7.94 20.86 11.29
N ALA A 14 -7.81 21.77 12.26
CA ALA A 14 -7.11 21.48 13.51
C ALA A 14 -7.80 20.36 14.31
N ARG A 15 -9.15 20.35 14.39
CA ARG A 15 -9.92 19.26 14.99
C ARG A 15 -9.72 17.94 14.23
N SER A 16 -9.78 17.98 12.91
CA SER A 16 -9.60 16.80 12.05
C SER A 16 -8.23 16.16 12.26
N HIS A 17 -7.16 16.97 12.35
CA HIS A 17 -5.81 16.48 12.62
C HIS A 17 -5.71 15.79 13.99
N ARG A 18 -6.30 16.37 15.04
CA ARG A 18 -6.29 15.77 16.38
C ARG A 18 -7.08 14.47 16.44
N LEU A 19 -8.27 14.44 15.85
CA LEU A 19 -9.10 13.23 15.78
C LEU A 19 -8.41 12.13 14.98
N GLY A 20 -7.88 12.46 13.80
CA GLY A 20 -7.22 11.52 12.89
C GLY A 20 -5.79 11.12 13.29
N ALA A 21 -5.17 11.80 14.25
CA ALA A 21 -3.86 11.41 14.79
C ALA A 21 -3.93 10.14 15.65
N ASP A 22 -5.11 9.76 16.14
CA ASP A 22 -5.34 8.53 16.89
C ASP A 22 -6.19 7.56 16.05
N PRO A 23 -5.60 6.46 15.53
CA PRO A 23 -6.31 5.47 14.71
C PRO A 23 -7.49 4.80 15.42
N ARG A 24 -7.58 4.89 16.76
CA ARG A 24 -8.72 4.35 17.53
C ARG A 24 -9.99 5.18 17.35
N ASN A 25 -9.86 6.43 16.90
CA ASN A 25 -11.00 7.32 16.70
C ASN A 25 -11.65 7.10 15.32
N THR A 26 -10.87 6.76 14.30
CA THR A 26 -11.34 6.66 12.92
C THR A 26 -10.40 5.84 12.06
N ASN A 27 -10.94 5.20 11.03
CA ASN A 27 -10.16 4.43 10.06
C ASN A 27 -9.38 5.33 9.08
N TYR A 28 -8.34 4.77 8.46
CA TYR A 28 -7.58 5.43 7.40
C TYR A 28 -8.49 5.86 6.23
N ALA A 29 -8.45 7.13 5.85
CA ALA A 29 -9.34 7.74 4.85
C ALA A 29 -10.86 7.66 5.15
N GLY A 30 -11.26 7.06 6.28
CA GLY A 30 -12.62 7.03 6.81
C GLY A 30 -12.96 8.29 7.62
N GLY A 31 -14.21 8.39 8.06
CA GLY A 31 -14.76 9.50 8.83
C GLY A 31 -14.86 10.83 8.07
N ASN A 32 -15.76 11.71 8.54
CA ASN A 32 -15.96 13.05 8.00
C ASN A 32 -16.15 14.04 9.15
N THR A 33 -15.64 15.26 8.97
CA THR A 33 -15.79 16.35 9.93
C THR A 33 -16.32 17.56 9.19
N SER A 34 -17.17 18.35 9.84
CA SER A 34 -17.68 19.60 9.27
C SER A 34 -17.76 20.76 10.27
N ALA A 35 -17.74 21.96 9.72
CA ALA A 35 -18.05 23.20 10.43
C ALA A 35 -18.94 24.08 9.54
N LYS A 36 -19.91 24.74 10.15
CA LYS A 36 -20.78 25.73 9.52
C LYS A 36 -20.39 27.13 9.96
N GLY A 37 -20.65 28.11 9.11
CA GLY A 37 -20.39 29.51 9.44
C GLY A 37 -20.77 30.45 8.31
N THR A 38 -20.78 31.75 8.60
CA THR A 38 -21.17 32.79 7.65
C THR A 38 -19.94 33.33 6.92
N ALA A 39 -20.00 33.40 5.60
CA ALA A 39 -19.01 34.07 4.76
C ALA A 39 -19.70 34.94 3.70
N THR A 40 -18.99 35.93 3.15
CA THR A 40 -19.53 36.77 2.08
C THR A 40 -19.53 36.02 0.75
N ASP A 41 -20.69 35.97 0.09
CA ASP A 41 -20.81 35.43 -1.26
C ASP A 41 -20.15 36.39 -2.27
N PRO A 42 -19.13 35.96 -3.03
CA PRO A 42 -18.41 36.85 -3.94
C PRO A 42 -19.25 37.28 -5.16
N VAL A 43 -20.38 36.62 -5.43
CA VAL A 43 -21.29 36.94 -6.53
C VAL A 43 -22.32 37.99 -6.12
N THR A 44 -22.87 37.87 -4.91
CA THR A 44 -23.96 38.76 -4.44
C THR A 44 -23.48 39.86 -3.49
N GLY A 45 -22.29 39.70 -2.91
CA GLY A 45 -21.77 40.56 -1.84
C GLY A 45 -22.54 40.45 -0.52
N GLN A 46 -23.45 39.48 -0.38
CA GLN A 46 -24.24 39.25 0.83
C GLN A 46 -23.62 38.16 1.69
N ASP A 47 -23.90 38.22 2.98
CA ASP A 47 -23.59 37.13 3.90
C ASP A 47 -24.37 35.87 3.52
N THR A 48 -23.68 34.73 3.52
CA THR A 48 -24.27 33.42 3.30
C THR A 48 -23.74 32.41 4.29
N GLU A 49 -24.62 31.49 4.71
CA GLU A 49 -24.21 30.33 5.48
C GLU A 49 -23.52 29.31 4.55
N LEU A 50 -22.31 28.94 4.94
CA LEU A 50 -21.51 27.90 4.30
C LEU A 50 -21.29 26.74 5.27
N MET A 51 -21.08 25.57 4.70
CA MET A 51 -20.54 24.42 5.40
C MET A 51 -19.23 24.01 4.73
N TRP A 52 -18.17 23.87 5.54
CA TRP A 52 -16.94 23.19 5.15
C TRP A 52 -17.00 21.77 5.68
N VAL A 53 -16.77 20.78 4.83
CA VAL A 53 -16.78 19.36 5.19
C VAL A 53 -15.60 18.64 4.53
N LYS A 54 -15.03 17.64 5.19
CA LYS A 54 -14.05 16.73 4.56
C LYS A 54 -14.68 16.13 3.29
N GLY A 55 -14.06 16.35 2.14
CA GLY A 55 -14.50 15.74 0.88
C GLY A 55 -14.09 14.26 0.76
N SER A 56 -14.46 13.65 -0.36
CA SER A 56 -14.17 12.24 -0.64
C SER A 56 -12.65 11.95 -0.73
N GLY A 57 -12.20 10.86 -0.09
CA GLY A 57 -10.87 10.26 -0.30
C GLY A 57 -9.70 10.85 0.50
N GLY A 58 -9.92 11.87 1.34
CA GLY A 58 -8.89 12.44 2.21
C GLY A 58 -8.83 11.77 3.59
N ASP A 59 -7.63 11.73 4.19
CA ASP A 59 -7.43 11.29 5.58
C ASP A 59 -7.57 12.47 6.56
N LEU A 60 -8.21 12.24 7.72
CA LEU A 60 -8.45 13.31 8.70
C LEU A 60 -7.14 13.82 9.33
N GLY A 61 -6.21 12.92 9.64
CA GLY A 61 -4.94 13.25 10.29
C GLY A 61 -4.03 14.13 9.43
N THR A 62 -4.19 14.06 8.11
CA THR A 62 -3.36 14.78 7.12
C THR A 62 -4.15 15.77 6.24
N LEU A 63 -5.40 16.04 6.61
CA LEU A 63 -6.34 16.85 5.83
C LEU A 63 -5.79 18.26 5.54
N ARG A 64 -5.88 18.71 4.29
CA ARG A 64 -5.54 20.09 3.89
C ARG A 64 -6.79 20.85 3.48
N ALA A 65 -6.71 22.17 3.40
CA ALA A 65 -7.82 23.02 2.94
C ALA A 65 -8.36 22.61 1.55
N SER A 66 -7.48 22.15 0.65
CA SER A 66 -7.88 21.62 -0.67
C SER A 66 -8.69 20.32 -0.60
N GLY A 67 -8.66 19.62 0.54
CA GLY A 67 -9.44 18.43 0.84
C GLY A 67 -10.82 18.72 1.41
N LEU A 68 -11.19 19.99 1.60
CA LEU A 68 -12.52 20.39 2.05
C LEU A 68 -13.43 20.70 0.85
N ALA A 69 -14.69 20.32 0.95
CA ALA A 69 -15.77 20.83 0.11
C ALA A 69 -16.45 21.99 0.87
N ALA A 70 -16.64 23.12 0.20
CA ALA A 70 -17.40 24.25 0.72
C ALA A 70 -18.76 24.31 0.01
N LEU A 71 -19.86 24.25 0.77
CA LEU A 71 -21.22 24.20 0.22
C LEU A 71 -22.11 25.30 0.82
N ARG A 72 -22.98 25.87 -0.01
CA ARG A 72 -24.08 26.78 0.37
C ARG A 72 -25.13 25.99 1.15
N LEU A 73 -25.29 26.31 2.44
CA LEU A 73 -26.13 25.52 3.34
C LEU A 73 -27.63 25.64 3.01
N ASP A 74 -28.06 26.82 2.56
CA ASP A 74 -29.42 27.09 2.08
C ASP A 74 -29.80 26.18 0.90
N ARG A 75 -28.89 26.04 -0.08
CA ARG A 75 -29.11 25.17 -1.24
C ARG A 75 -29.12 23.70 -0.88
N LEU A 76 -28.18 23.27 -0.04
CA LEU A 76 -28.09 21.88 0.37
C LEU A 76 -29.34 21.47 1.17
N ARG A 77 -29.82 22.30 2.08
CA ARG A 77 -31.06 22.03 2.84
C ARG A 77 -32.31 22.04 1.94
N ALA A 78 -32.34 22.86 0.88
CA ALA A 78 -33.42 22.83 -0.11
C ALA A 78 -33.45 21.52 -0.92
N LEU A 79 -32.38 20.72 -0.93
CA LEU A 79 -32.39 19.41 -1.58
C LEU A 79 -33.40 18.43 -0.95
N VAL A 80 -33.85 18.68 0.28
CA VAL A 80 -34.92 17.91 0.94
C VAL A 80 -36.21 17.97 0.13
N ASP A 81 -36.52 19.11 -0.47
CA ASP A 81 -37.77 19.34 -1.23
C ASP A 81 -37.82 18.60 -2.57
N VAL A 82 -36.66 18.16 -3.07
CA VAL A 82 -36.51 17.46 -4.35
C VAL A 82 -35.97 16.03 -4.18
N TYR A 83 -35.79 15.58 -2.94
CA TYR A 83 -35.26 14.26 -2.64
C TYR A 83 -36.23 13.17 -3.13
N PRO A 84 -35.83 12.29 -4.07
CA PRO A 84 -36.75 11.36 -4.73
C PRO A 84 -37.06 10.09 -3.91
N GLY A 85 -36.46 9.93 -2.73
CA GLY A 85 -36.58 8.74 -1.88
C GLY A 85 -35.44 7.73 -2.06
N VAL A 86 -35.44 6.70 -1.20
CA VAL A 86 -34.31 5.75 -1.01
C VAL A 86 -33.92 5.02 -2.29
N ASP A 87 -34.90 4.67 -3.13
CA ASP A 87 -34.67 3.92 -4.38
C ASP A 87 -33.87 4.72 -5.42
N ARG A 88 -33.87 6.05 -5.31
CA ARG A 88 -33.23 6.98 -6.24
C ARG A 88 -32.23 7.91 -5.53
N GLU A 89 -31.80 7.53 -4.34
CA GLU A 89 -30.95 8.34 -3.47
C GLU A 89 -29.57 8.65 -4.07
N ASP A 90 -29.06 7.79 -4.95
CA ASP A 90 -27.78 7.97 -5.62
C ASP A 90 -27.78 9.21 -6.55
N GLU A 91 -28.96 9.70 -6.98
CA GLU A 91 -29.11 10.96 -7.74
C GLU A 91 -28.68 12.19 -6.93
N MET A 92 -28.73 12.10 -5.59
CA MET A 92 -28.39 13.22 -4.70
C MET A 92 -26.90 13.58 -4.73
N VAL A 93 -26.03 12.66 -5.15
CA VAL A 93 -24.58 12.91 -5.22
C VAL A 93 -24.27 13.98 -6.25
N ALA A 94 -24.87 13.88 -7.45
CA ALA A 94 -24.73 14.90 -8.48
C ALA A 94 -25.39 16.22 -8.05
N ALA A 95 -26.45 16.17 -7.22
CA ALA A 95 -27.12 17.35 -6.72
C ALA A 95 -26.20 18.21 -5.81
N PHE A 96 -25.24 17.60 -5.10
CA PHE A 96 -24.28 18.35 -4.26
C PHE A 96 -23.39 19.31 -5.06
N ASP A 97 -23.10 19.01 -6.33
CA ASP A 97 -22.29 19.88 -7.19
C ASP A 97 -22.96 21.26 -7.40
N TYR A 98 -24.29 21.32 -7.39
CA TYR A 98 -25.06 22.57 -7.50
C TYR A 98 -25.10 23.39 -6.20
N CYS A 99 -24.65 22.78 -5.11
CA CYS A 99 -24.55 23.40 -3.79
C CYS A 99 -23.15 23.94 -3.49
N LEU A 100 -22.14 23.65 -4.33
CA LEU A 100 -20.77 24.10 -4.11
C LEU A 100 -20.63 25.63 -4.11
N HIS A 101 -19.76 26.13 -3.24
CA HIS A 101 -19.40 27.54 -3.13
C HIS A 101 -17.94 27.76 -3.55
N GLY A 102 -17.75 28.27 -4.78
CA GLY A 102 -16.43 28.55 -5.36
C GLY A 102 -16.02 27.57 -6.47
N LYS A 103 -14.78 27.69 -6.95
CA LYS A 103 -14.25 26.93 -8.10
C LYS A 103 -13.17 25.90 -7.73
N GLY A 104 -13.16 25.40 -6.49
CA GLY A 104 -12.15 24.45 -6.03
C GLY A 104 -12.54 23.74 -4.74
N GLY A 105 -11.64 22.89 -4.25
CA GLY A 105 -11.90 21.99 -3.11
C GLY A 105 -12.07 20.54 -3.55
N ALA A 106 -12.29 19.66 -2.58
CA ALA A 106 -12.59 18.26 -2.85
C ALA A 106 -14.06 18.08 -3.25
N ALA A 107 -14.35 16.98 -3.96
CA ALA A 107 -15.74 16.60 -4.22
C ALA A 107 -16.45 16.26 -2.89
N PRO A 108 -17.71 16.69 -2.70
CA PRO A 108 -18.52 16.30 -1.55
C PRO A 108 -18.59 14.77 -1.42
N SER A 109 -18.54 14.26 -0.19
CA SER A 109 -18.75 12.83 0.07
C SER A 109 -20.25 12.50 0.13
N ILE A 110 -20.59 11.21 0.08
CA ILE A 110 -21.98 10.78 0.26
C ILE A 110 -22.54 11.20 1.62
N ASP A 111 -21.70 11.18 2.67
CA ASP A 111 -22.06 11.60 4.02
C ASP A 111 -22.28 13.11 4.18
N THR A 112 -22.03 13.92 3.15
CA THR A 112 -22.23 15.38 3.21
C THR A 112 -23.65 15.77 3.64
N ALA A 113 -24.68 14.97 3.31
CA ALA A 113 -26.05 15.21 3.76
C ALA A 113 -26.18 15.24 5.29
N MET A 114 -25.58 14.27 6.00
CA MET A 114 -25.68 14.20 7.47
C MET A 114 -25.07 15.45 8.12
N HIS A 115 -23.96 15.93 7.57
CA HIS A 115 -23.28 17.11 8.09
C HIS A 115 -24.10 18.38 7.91
N ALA A 116 -24.94 18.47 6.88
CA ALA A 116 -25.73 19.67 6.59
C ALA A 116 -27.12 19.67 7.25
N LEU A 117 -27.76 18.51 7.26
CA LEU A 117 -29.14 18.32 7.72
C LEU A 117 -29.21 18.27 9.25
N VAL A 118 -28.17 17.76 9.93
CA VAL A 118 -28.04 17.90 11.37
C VAL A 118 -27.81 19.38 11.69
N GLY A 119 -28.81 20.03 12.29
CA GLY A 119 -28.84 21.47 12.56
C GLY A 119 -27.90 21.96 13.67
N ALA A 120 -26.74 21.31 13.88
CA ALA A 120 -25.67 21.72 14.78
C ALA A 120 -24.54 22.40 14.00
N GLU A 121 -23.80 23.34 14.59
CA GLU A 121 -22.73 24.08 13.88
C GLU A 121 -21.57 23.18 13.47
N HIS A 122 -21.23 22.20 14.30
CA HIS A 122 -20.18 21.23 14.05
C HIS A 122 -20.71 19.82 14.16
N VAL A 123 -20.30 18.96 13.22
CA VAL A 123 -20.69 17.56 13.14
C VAL A 123 -19.45 16.74 12.79
N ASP A 124 -19.23 15.67 13.53
CA ASP A 124 -18.20 14.65 13.26
C ASP A 124 -18.89 13.32 13.02
N HIS A 125 -18.47 12.61 11.99
CA HIS A 125 -18.79 11.21 11.74
C HIS A 125 -17.49 10.42 11.76
N LEU A 126 -17.40 9.43 12.65
CA LEU A 126 -16.16 8.71 12.93
C LEU A 126 -16.40 7.21 12.97
N HIS A 127 -15.32 6.44 12.79
CA HIS A 127 -15.34 4.98 12.74
C HIS A 127 -14.46 4.33 13.82
N PRO A 128 -14.72 4.58 15.12
CA PRO A 128 -13.95 3.97 16.20
C PRO A 128 -14.35 2.49 16.39
N ASP A 129 -13.36 1.61 16.61
CA ASP A 129 -13.61 0.18 16.84
C ASP A 129 -14.64 -0.06 17.97
N SER A 130 -14.57 0.72 19.06
CA SER A 130 -15.47 0.61 20.20
C SER A 130 -16.92 0.99 19.86
N GLY A 131 -17.12 2.01 19.03
CA GLY A 131 -18.45 2.41 18.57
C GLY A 131 -19.03 1.42 17.57
N ILE A 132 -18.20 0.93 16.64
CA ILE A 132 -18.63 -0.05 15.65
C ILE A 132 -18.93 -1.40 16.32
N ALA A 133 -18.21 -1.78 17.38
CA ALA A 133 -18.52 -2.98 18.17
C ALA A 133 -19.94 -2.95 18.74
N LEU A 134 -20.40 -1.81 19.27
CA LEU A 134 -21.80 -1.64 19.68
C LEU A 134 -22.74 -1.65 18.47
N ALA A 135 -22.35 -1.00 17.37
CA ALA A 135 -23.12 -0.94 16.15
C ALA A 135 -23.34 -2.31 15.46
N CYS A 136 -22.39 -3.23 15.63
CA CYS A 136 -22.41 -4.58 15.06
C CYS A 136 -22.71 -5.67 16.09
N ALA A 137 -23.14 -5.30 17.30
CA ALA A 137 -23.67 -6.24 18.27
C ALA A 137 -25.13 -6.56 17.93
N ALA A 138 -25.53 -7.82 18.05
CA ALA A 138 -26.91 -8.24 17.81
C ALA A 138 -27.94 -7.43 18.63
N ASP A 139 -27.56 -7.02 19.85
CA ASP A 139 -28.38 -6.20 20.76
C ASP A 139 -27.97 -4.72 20.77
N GLY A 140 -27.39 -4.22 19.68
CA GLY A 140 -26.73 -2.91 19.61
C GLY A 140 -27.57 -1.72 20.09
N GLU A 141 -28.87 -1.69 19.79
CA GLU A 141 -29.78 -0.64 20.28
C GLU A 141 -29.90 -0.64 21.81
N ALA A 142 -30.14 -1.81 22.41
CA ALA A 142 -30.26 -1.96 23.86
C ALA A 142 -28.94 -1.66 24.57
N LEU A 143 -27.82 -2.12 23.99
CA LEU A 143 -26.48 -1.86 24.52
C LEU A 143 -26.11 -0.37 24.43
N THR A 144 -26.49 0.31 23.35
CA THR A 144 -26.29 1.77 23.21
C THR A 144 -27.05 2.51 24.31
N LYS A 145 -28.31 2.12 24.56
CA LYS A 145 -29.11 2.70 25.64
C LYS A 145 -28.51 2.44 27.03
N GLU A 146 -28.00 1.23 27.27
CA GLU A 146 -27.33 0.87 28.53
C GLU A 146 -26.03 1.67 28.73
N CYS A 147 -25.25 1.82 27.66
CA CYS A 147 -23.94 2.49 27.68
C CYS A 147 -24.06 4.01 27.91
N PHE A 148 -25.01 4.66 27.21
CA PHE A 148 -25.06 6.12 27.13
C PHE A 148 -26.32 6.76 27.71
N GLY A 149 -27.35 5.96 28.04
CA GLY A 149 -28.66 6.48 28.40
C GLY A 149 -29.28 7.29 27.25
N ASP A 150 -29.77 8.49 27.56
CA ASP A 150 -30.38 9.41 26.59
C ASP A 150 -29.40 10.37 25.91
N ARG A 151 -28.10 10.29 26.24
CA ARG A 151 -27.08 11.20 25.71
C ARG A 151 -26.63 10.84 24.29
N VAL A 152 -26.71 9.56 23.91
CA VAL A 152 -26.33 9.08 22.58
C VAL A 152 -27.46 8.19 22.08
N ALA A 153 -28.06 8.56 20.96
CA ALA A 153 -29.17 7.83 20.38
C ALA A 153 -28.70 6.66 19.52
N TRP A 154 -29.61 5.73 19.22
CA TRP A 154 -29.40 4.68 18.22
C TRP A 154 -30.10 5.04 16.92
N VAL A 155 -29.42 4.83 15.79
CA VAL A 155 -30.01 4.87 14.45
C VAL A 155 -29.86 3.49 13.84
N PRO A 156 -30.96 2.81 13.43
CA PRO A 156 -30.88 1.54 12.73
C PRO A 156 -30.03 1.62 11.47
N TRP A 157 -29.54 0.46 11.00
CA TRP A 157 -28.77 0.39 9.76
C TRP A 157 -29.50 1.10 8.61
N ARG A 158 -28.76 2.01 7.96
CA ARG A 158 -29.15 2.69 6.72
C ARG A 158 -27.89 2.81 5.87
N ARG A 159 -28.03 2.53 4.57
CA ARG A 159 -26.97 2.80 3.59
C ARG A 159 -26.53 4.28 3.69
N PRO A 160 -25.23 4.59 3.68
CA PRO A 160 -24.74 5.97 3.67
C PRO A 160 -25.36 6.79 2.53
N GLY A 161 -25.88 7.98 2.84
CA GLY A 161 -26.62 8.80 1.89
C GLY A 161 -27.52 9.87 2.50
N PHE A 162 -28.34 10.47 1.64
CA PHE A 162 -29.26 11.55 1.98
C PHE A 162 -30.33 11.11 3.00
N GLN A 163 -30.87 9.89 2.89
CA GLN A 163 -31.86 9.39 3.85
C GLN A 163 -31.26 9.22 5.24
N LEU A 164 -30.02 8.71 5.35
CA LEU A 164 -29.33 8.63 6.63
C LEU A 164 -29.18 10.02 7.27
N GLY A 165 -28.89 11.04 6.47
CA GLY A 165 -28.84 12.43 6.95
C GLY A 165 -30.18 12.92 7.51
N LEU A 166 -31.30 12.59 6.86
CA LEU A 166 -32.65 12.89 7.35
C LEU A 166 -32.97 12.15 8.65
N ASP A 167 -32.63 10.86 8.72
CA ASP A 167 -32.89 10.01 9.89
C ASP A 167 -32.14 10.55 11.13
N ILE A 168 -30.86 10.92 10.98
CA ILE A 168 -30.07 11.48 12.08
C ILE A 168 -30.58 12.87 12.50
N ALA A 169 -30.98 13.71 11.54
CA ALA A 169 -31.57 15.02 11.83
C ALA A 169 -32.86 14.88 12.67
N ALA A 170 -33.75 13.97 12.27
CA ALA A 170 -34.98 13.68 13.01
C ALA A 170 -34.69 13.15 14.43
N VAL A 171 -33.68 12.29 14.58
CA VAL A 171 -33.25 11.78 15.90
C VAL A 171 -32.73 12.89 16.79
N ARG A 172 -31.92 13.81 16.28
CA ARG A 172 -31.45 14.98 17.03
C ARG A 172 -32.61 15.87 17.47
N ASP A 173 -33.54 16.16 16.57
CA ASP A 173 -34.67 17.05 16.86
C ASP A 173 -35.61 16.44 17.92
N ALA A 174 -35.81 15.12 17.88
CA ALA A 174 -36.56 14.38 18.89
C ALA A 174 -35.83 14.25 20.24
N ASN A 175 -34.50 14.40 20.26
CA ASN A 175 -33.66 14.23 21.45
C ASN A 175 -32.71 15.42 21.65
N PRO A 176 -33.20 16.59 22.09
CA PRO A 176 -32.37 17.79 22.23
C PRO A 176 -31.19 17.66 23.21
N GLN A 177 -31.26 16.71 24.15
CA GLN A 177 -30.19 16.38 25.09
C GLN A 177 -29.08 15.50 24.49
N ALA A 178 -29.32 14.89 23.33
CA ALA A 178 -28.35 14.00 22.70
C ALA A 178 -27.18 14.81 22.15
N VAL A 179 -25.97 14.27 22.30
CA VAL A 179 -24.71 14.84 21.79
C VAL A 179 -24.17 14.08 20.58
N GLY A 180 -24.84 12.98 20.22
CA GLY A 180 -24.44 12.09 19.14
C GLY A 180 -25.40 10.91 18.96
N CYS A 181 -25.05 10.02 18.05
CA CYS A 181 -25.70 8.73 17.87
C CYS A 181 -24.71 7.64 17.44
N VAL A 182 -25.07 6.39 17.74
CA VAL A 182 -24.47 5.19 17.16
C VAL A 182 -25.31 4.78 15.95
N LEU A 183 -24.65 4.56 14.83
CA LEU A 183 -25.24 4.13 13.57
C LEU A 183 -25.04 2.63 13.43
N GLY A 184 -26.12 1.84 13.55
CA GLY A 184 -26.06 0.38 13.46
C GLY A 184 -25.35 -0.07 12.19
N GLY A 185 -24.38 -0.98 12.31
CA GLY A 185 -23.55 -1.47 11.20
C GLY A 185 -22.56 -0.47 10.59
N HIS A 186 -22.35 0.73 11.15
CA HIS A 186 -21.53 1.76 10.51
C HIS A 186 -20.49 2.43 11.41
N GLY A 187 -20.91 3.22 12.40
CA GLY A 187 -19.99 4.09 13.16
C GLY A 187 -20.73 5.01 14.13
N ILE A 188 -20.12 6.14 14.47
CA ILE A 188 -20.75 7.13 15.34
C ILE A 188 -20.86 8.49 14.65
N THR A 189 -21.82 9.29 15.09
CA THR A 189 -21.88 10.71 14.79
C THR A 189 -21.96 11.49 16.08
N ALA A 190 -21.22 12.59 16.18
CA ALA A 190 -21.25 13.52 17.29
C ALA A 190 -21.47 14.94 16.76
N TRP A 191 -22.03 15.81 17.60
CA TRP A 191 -22.25 17.21 17.24
C TRP A 191 -21.98 18.16 18.40
N GLY A 192 -21.75 19.44 18.08
CA GLY A 192 -21.50 20.49 19.06
C GLY A 192 -21.74 21.90 18.50
N ALA A 193 -21.89 22.87 19.41
CA ALA A 193 -22.03 24.28 19.05
C ALA A 193 -20.68 24.91 18.66
N THR A 194 -19.57 24.36 19.16
CA THR A 194 -18.20 24.80 18.82
C THR A 194 -17.33 23.62 18.37
N SER A 195 -16.19 23.92 17.74
CA SER A 195 -15.26 22.88 17.32
C SER A 195 -14.74 22.05 18.50
N GLN A 196 -14.41 22.70 19.62
CA GLN A 196 -13.91 22.04 20.83
C GLN A 196 -15.00 21.20 21.52
N GLU A 197 -16.26 21.65 21.50
CA GLU A 197 -17.36 20.88 22.05
C GLU A 197 -17.63 19.61 21.22
N CYS A 198 -17.65 19.72 19.90
CA CYS A 198 -17.84 18.57 19.01
C CYS A 198 -16.72 17.53 19.21
N GLU A 199 -15.47 17.98 19.28
CA GLU A 199 -14.32 17.11 19.57
C GLU A 199 -14.46 16.41 20.93
N ARG A 200 -14.83 17.16 21.98
CA ARG A 200 -15.05 16.60 23.31
C ARG A 200 -16.16 15.55 23.30
N ASN A 201 -17.27 15.81 22.61
CA ASN A 201 -18.40 14.88 22.51
C ASN A 201 -17.99 13.61 21.75
N SER A 202 -17.29 13.74 20.61
CA SER A 202 -16.73 12.61 19.86
C SER A 202 -15.86 11.72 20.75
N LEU A 203 -14.90 12.30 21.46
CA LEU A 203 -13.98 11.56 22.34
C LEU A 203 -14.68 10.97 23.57
N ASP A 204 -15.71 11.64 24.10
CA ASP A 204 -16.52 11.12 25.21
C ASP A 204 -17.30 9.87 24.80
N ILE A 205 -17.92 9.88 23.61
CA ILE A 205 -18.63 8.72 23.05
C ILE A 205 -17.67 7.54 22.87
N ILE A 206 -16.52 7.78 22.23
CA ILE A 206 -15.50 6.75 21.95
C ILE A 206 -14.99 6.11 23.25
N ARG A 207 -14.59 6.94 24.21
CA ARG A 207 -14.05 6.49 25.50
C ARG A 207 -15.10 5.73 26.30
N THR A 208 -16.33 6.24 26.36
CA THR A 208 -17.41 5.60 27.13
C THR A 208 -17.79 4.25 26.54
N ALA A 209 -17.82 4.12 25.20
CA ALA A 209 -18.00 2.82 24.55
C ALA A 209 -16.86 1.85 24.90
N ALA A 210 -15.60 2.29 24.81
CA ALA A 210 -14.45 1.46 25.14
C ALA A 210 -14.49 0.98 26.60
N GLU A 211 -14.72 1.89 27.55
CA GLU A 211 -14.84 1.55 28.97
C GLU A 211 -16.02 0.62 29.25
N PHE A 212 -17.14 0.78 28.52
CA PHE A 212 -18.29 -0.11 28.64
C PHE A 212 -17.95 -1.53 28.19
N LEU A 213 -17.30 -1.68 27.03
CA LEU A 213 -16.84 -2.97 26.52
C LEU A 213 -15.84 -3.64 27.47
N ASP A 214 -14.89 -2.89 28.01
CA ASP A 214 -13.89 -3.41 28.95
C ASP A 214 -14.53 -3.89 30.28
N ARG A 215 -15.52 -3.16 30.80
CA ARG A 215 -16.17 -3.52 32.08
C ARG A 215 -17.19 -4.64 31.96
N ARG A 216 -17.95 -4.69 30.86
CA ARG A 216 -19.04 -5.65 30.66
C ARG A 216 -18.59 -6.89 29.88
N GLY A 217 -17.49 -6.77 29.16
CA GLY A 217 -16.98 -7.79 28.25
C GLY A 217 -16.63 -9.10 28.94
N ARG A 218 -16.95 -10.21 28.28
CA ARG A 218 -16.43 -11.54 28.67
C ARG A 218 -14.93 -11.59 28.41
N SER A 219 -14.19 -12.32 29.24
CA SER A 219 -12.72 -12.42 29.15
C SER A 219 -12.21 -13.18 27.93
N THR A 220 -13.06 -13.99 27.29
CA THR A 220 -12.71 -14.83 26.13
C THR A 220 -13.75 -14.65 25.01
N PRO A 221 -13.85 -13.47 24.39
CA PRO A 221 -14.89 -13.16 23.40
C PRO A 221 -14.82 -14.07 22.16
N PHE A 222 -13.63 -14.55 21.79
CA PHE A 222 -13.45 -15.49 20.68
C PHE A 222 -13.45 -16.97 21.10
N GLY A 223 -13.81 -17.26 22.34
CA GLY A 223 -13.77 -18.61 22.90
C GLY A 223 -12.37 -19.04 23.39
N PRO A 224 -12.22 -20.32 23.77
CA PRO A 224 -10.95 -20.85 24.22
C PRO A 224 -9.90 -20.89 23.09
N VAL A 225 -8.65 -21.10 23.47
CA VAL A 225 -7.57 -21.38 22.52
C VAL A 225 -7.82 -22.72 21.85
N LEU A 226 -7.67 -22.76 20.52
CA LEU A 226 -7.74 -23.95 19.70
C LEU A 226 -6.35 -24.61 19.63
N PRO A 227 -6.17 -25.84 20.13
CA PRO A 227 -4.85 -26.48 20.14
C PRO A 227 -4.25 -26.62 18.73
N GLY A 228 -2.98 -26.23 18.59
CA GLY A 228 -2.23 -26.24 17.32
C GLY A 228 -2.38 -24.94 16.50
N TYR A 229 -3.20 -23.99 16.94
CA TYR A 229 -3.42 -22.70 16.25
C TYR A 229 -2.75 -21.54 16.98
N GLU A 230 -2.04 -21.81 18.07
CA GLU A 230 -1.28 -20.82 18.83
C GLU A 230 -0.22 -20.14 17.95
N PRO A 231 0.13 -18.88 18.26
CA PRO A 231 1.18 -18.17 17.54
C PRO A 231 2.51 -18.92 17.62
N LEU A 232 3.11 -19.18 16.45
CA LEU A 232 4.47 -19.70 16.40
C LEU A 232 5.45 -18.68 17.01
N PRO A 233 6.61 -19.13 17.53
CA PRO A 233 7.69 -18.23 17.93
C PRO A 233 8.02 -17.23 16.83
N SER A 234 8.33 -15.98 17.20
CA SER A 234 8.47 -14.86 16.25
C SER A 234 9.41 -15.16 15.07
N ALA A 235 10.56 -15.81 15.32
CA ALA A 235 11.49 -16.17 14.26
C ALA A 235 10.93 -17.24 13.31
N GLU A 236 10.34 -18.31 13.84
CA GLU A 236 9.73 -19.39 13.05
C GLU A 236 8.53 -18.88 12.24
N ARG A 237 7.71 -18.03 12.86
CA ARG A 237 6.60 -17.34 12.21
C ARG A 237 7.04 -16.51 11.01
N ARG A 238 8.07 -15.67 11.18
CA ARG A 238 8.57 -14.81 10.09
C ARG A 238 9.22 -15.64 8.97
N ALA A 239 9.96 -16.68 9.30
CA ALA A 239 10.52 -17.60 8.31
C ALA A 239 9.41 -18.32 7.52
N ARG A 240 8.36 -18.80 8.22
CA ARG A 240 7.20 -19.43 7.59
C ARG A 240 6.40 -18.43 6.73
N ALA A 241 6.27 -17.19 7.18
CA ALA A 241 5.64 -16.12 6.40
C ALA A 241 6.42 -15.82 5.11
N ALA A 242 7.76 -15.73 5.19
CA ALA A 242 8.60 -15.52 4.01
C ALA A 242 8.48 -16.67 3.00
N ALA A 243 8.37 -17.91 3.48
CA ALA A 243 8.18 -19.09 2.63
C ALA A 243 6.79 -19.17 1.97
N LEU A 244 5.75 -18.67 2.64
CA LEU A 244 4.37 -18.68 2.12
C LEU A 244 4.04 -17.47 1.25
N ALA A 245 4.65 -16.30 1.51
CA ALA A 245 4.30 -15.04 0.85
C ALA A 245 4.31 -15.11 -0.69
N PRO A 246 5.31 -15.70 -1.37
CA PRO A 246 5.30 -15.86 -2.83
C PRO A 246 4.08 -16.64 -3.36
N VAL A 247 3.68 -17.70 -2.65
CA VAL A 247 2.52 -18.54 -3.02
C VAL A 247 1.22 -17.78 -2.76
N LEU A 248 1.11 -17.11 -1.62
CA LEU A 248 -0.07 -16.33 -1.27
C LEU A 248 -0.27 -15.14 -2.22
N ARG A 249 0.82 -14.50 -2.66
CA ARG A 249 0.77 -13.46 -3.69
C ARG A 249 0.31 -14.01 -5.03
N SER A 250 0.74 -15.22 -5.41
CA SER A 250 0.24 -15.92 -6.60
C SER A 250 -1.28 -16.11 -6.54
N ILE A 251 -1.80 -16.58 -5.39
CA ILE A 251 -3.24 -16.73 -5.12
C ILE A 251 -3.99 -15.39 -5.26
N ALA A 252 -3.47 -14.33 -4.65
CA ALA A 252 -4.09 -13.01 -4.72
C ALA A 252 -3.96 -12.33 -6.11
N SER A 253 -3.11 -12.86 -6.99
CA SER A 253 -2.74 -12.25 -8.27
C SER A 253 -3.28 -12.99 -9.51
N ALA A 254 -4.19 -13.96 -9.35
CA ALA A 254 -4.67 -14.78 -10.45
C ALA A 254 -5.48 -13.98 -11.48
N ASP A 255 -6.28 -13.00 -11.04
CA ASP A 255 -7.04 -12.11 -11.91
C ASP A 255 -6.20 -10.91 -12.38
N ARG A 256 -5.33 -10.38 -11.51
CA ARG A 256 -4.40 -9.28 -11.81
C ARG A 256 -3.26 -9.23 -10.78
N PRO A 257 -2.04 -8.84 -11.15
CA PRO A 257 -0.94 -8.70 -10.20
C PRO A 257 -1.26 -7.81 -8.99
N GLN A 258 -0.84 -8.23 -7.79
CA GLN A 258 -0.99 -7.47 -6.54
C GLN A 258 0.35 -7.30 -5.82
N ILE A 259 0.42 -6.30 -4.93
CA ILE A 259 1.45 -6.14 -3.90
C ILE A 259 0.90 -6.67 -2.57
N GLY A 260 1.76 -7.30 -1.77
CA GLY A 260 1.43 -7.82 -0.45
C GLY A 260 1.89 -6.94 0.72
N HIS A 261 1.28 -7.16 1.88
CA HIS A 261 1.72 -6.68 3.18
C HIS A 261 1.53 -7.82 4.20
N PHE A 262 2.57 -8.10 5.00
CA PHE A 262 2.50 -9.06 6.09
C PHE A 262 2.37 -8.34 7.43
N GLY A 263 1.43 -8.80 8.27
CA GLY A 263 1.24 -8.31 9.63
C GLY A 263 1.00 -9.46 10.62
N ASP A 264 1.68 -9.40 11.76
CA ASP A 264 1.63 -10.39 12.83
C ASP A 264 1.32 -9.75 14.19
N SER A 265 0.38 -8.79 14.22
CA SER A 265 -0.02 -8.12 15.45
C SER A 265 -0.63 -9.12 16.45
N GLU A 266 -0.50 -8.82 17.74
CA GLU A 266 -1.04 -9.65 18.82
C GLU A 266 -2.55 -9.89 18.68
N ALA A 267 -3.32 -8.88 18.25
CA ALA A 267 -4.75 -9.01 18.04
C ALA A 267 -5.12 -9.99 16.91
N VAL A 268 -4.36 -10.00 15.81
CA VAL A 268 -4.52 -10.97 14.71
C VAL A 268 -4.15 -12.37 15.19
N LEU A 269 -3.00 -12.50 15.86
CA LEU A 269 -2.49 -13.77 16.35
C LEU A 269 -3.42 -14.38 17.40
N ASP A 270 -3.93 -13.57 18.34
CA ASP A 270 -4.93 -14.01 19.31
C ASP A 270 -6.20 -14.45 18.59
N PHE A 271 -6.75 -13.65 17.65
CA PHE A 271 -7.93 -14.04 16.88
C PHE A 271 -7.77 -15.41 16.21
N LEU A 272 -6.69 -15.63 15.46
CA LEU A 272 -6.46 -16.89 14.74
C LEU A 272 -6.25 -18.11 15.65
N SER A 273 -5.88 -17.89 16.91
CA SER A 273 -5.67 -18.97 17.87
C SER A 273 -6.96 -19.45 18.56
N ARG A 274 -8.13 -18.87 18.24
CA ARG A 274 -9.36 -19.02 19.04
C ARG A 274 -10.42 -19.82 18.29
N THR A 275 -11.30 -20.51 19.01
CA THR A 275 -12.31 -21.40 18.40
C THR A 275 -13.33 -20.69 17.51
N GLU A 276 -13.61 -19.41 17.76
CA GLU A 276 -14.62 -18.65 16.99
C GLU A 276 -14.07 -18.03 15.69
N HIS A 277 -12.75 -18.04 15.47
CA HIS A 277 -12.14 -17.40 14.30
C HIS A 277 -12.70 -17.86 12.95
N PRO A 278 -13.04 -19.16 12.71
CA PRO A 278 -13.58 -19.58 11.42
C PRO A 278 -14.98 -19.02 11.17
N ARG A 279 -15.84 -19.03 12.20
CA ARG A 279 -17.20 -18.46 12.11
C ARG A 279 -17.14 -16.96 11.86
N LEU A 280 -16.34 -16.25 12.64
CA LEU A 280 -16.23 -14.78 12.56
C LEU A 280 -15.58 -14.33 11.25
N ALA A 281 -14.54 -15.02 10.77
CA ALA A 281 -13.96 -14.76 9.46
C ALA A 281 -14.96 -15.01 8.32
N ALA A 282 -15.81 -16.04 8.42
CA ALA A 282 -16.85 -16.30 7.43
C ALA A 282 -17.94 -15.22 7.38
N LEU A 283 -18.25 -14.57 8.52
CA LEU A 283 -19.18 -13.44 8.58
C LEU A 283 -18.63 -12.18 7.89
N GLY A 284 -17.31 -12.04 7.79
CA GLY A 284 -16.67 -10.94 7.09
C GLY A 284 -16.54 -9.67 7.93
N THR A 285 -16.30 -8.53 7.27
CA THR A 285 -15.98 -7.26 7.93
C THR A 285 -17.20 -6.45 8.39
N SER A 286 -16.97 -5.41 9.21
CA SER A 286 -18.00 -4.81 10.07
C SER A 286 -18.67 -3.55 9.54
N CYS A 287 -18.01 -2.76 8.69
CA CYS A 287 -18.60 -1.50 8.20
C CYS A 287 -18.38 -1.29 6.69
N PRO A 288 -19.15 -0.38 6.06
CA PRO A 288 -19.09 -0.07 4.62
C PRO A 288 -17.67 0.12 4.07
N ASP A 289 -16.86 0.89 4.78
CA ASP A 289 -15.48 1.22 4.39
C ASP A 289 -14.57 -0.01 4.35
N HIS A 290 -14.86 -1.02 5.17
CA HIS A 290 -14.05 -2.24 5.23
C HIS A 290 -14.25 -3.09 3.97
N PHE A 291 -15.49 -3.26 3.49
CA PHE A 291 -15.78 -4.11 2.34
C PHE A 291 -15.08 -3.62 1.06
N LEU A 292 -15.01 -2.30 0.88
CA LEU A 292 -14.34 -1.68 -0.26
C LEU A 292 -12.83 -1.98 -0.32
N ARG A 293 -12.23 -2.37 0.80
CA ARG A 293 -10.78 -2.59 0.93
C ARG A 293 -10.39 -4.04 1.17
N THR A 294 -11.26 -4.81 1.82
CA THR A 294 -10.98 -6.17 2.30
C THR A 294 -11.76 -7.25 1.58
N LYS A 295 -12.66 -6.87 0.65
CA LYS A 295 -13.75 -7.70 0.13
C LYS A 295 -14.69 -8.15 1.25
N VAL A 296 -15.66 -9.01 0.89
CA VAL A 296 -16.71 -9.48 1.81
C VAL A 296 -16.14 -10.30 2.97
N ARG A 297 -15.09 -11.11 2.74
CA ARG A 297 -14.45 -11.97 3.76
C ARG A 297 -13.03 -12.40 3.33
N PRO A 298 -12.16 -12.77 4.29
CA PRO A 298 -10.83 -13.29 3.99
C PRO A 298 -10.86 -14.74 3.48
N LEU A 299 -9.74 -15.20 2.94
CA LEU A 299 -9.41 -16.63 2.86
C LEU A 299 -8.69 -17.04 4.15
N VAL A 300 -9.06 -18.16 4.76
CA VAL A 300 -8.45 -18.66 5.99
C VAL A 300 -7.84 -20.03 5.75
N LEU A 301 -6.55 -20.20 6.05
CA LEU A 301 -5.94 -21.53 6.09
C LEU A 301 -6.52 -22.30 7.28
N ASP A 302 -7.17 -23.43 7.00
CA ASP A 302 -7.85 -24.29 7.97
C ASP A 302 -6.97 -25.44 8.46
N LEU A 303 -5.68 -25.16 8.68
CA LEU A 303 -4.70 -26.10 9.22
C LEU A 303 -4.00 -25.52 10.45
N PRO A 304 -3.49 -26.37 11.36
CA PRO A 304 -2.60 -25.95 12.45
C PRO A 304 -1.40 -25.14 11.96
N GLY A 305 -0.92 -24.24 12.81
CA GLY A 305 0.18 -23.34 12.51
C GLY A 305 1.50 -24.04 12.24
N ASP A 306 1.69 -25.27 12.69
CA ASP A 306 2.87 -26.11 12.49
C ASP A 306 2.73 -27.15 11.36
N ALA A 307 1.59 -27.17 10.64
CA ALA A 307 1.37 -28.10 9.53
C ALA A 307 2.52 -28.05 8.50
N PRO A 308 2.91 -29.17 7.86
CA PRO A 308 3.97 -29.17 6.85
C PRO A 308 3.75 -28.11 5.75
N LEU A 309 4.80 -27.41 5.33
CA LEU A 309 4.69 -26.28 4.40
C LEU A 309 4.07 -26.70 3.05
N ASP A 310 4.42 -27.87 2.54
CA ASP A 310 3.90 -28.41 1.30
C ASP A 310 2.40 -28.75 1.40
N GLU A 311 1.95 -29.21 2.57
CA GLU A 311 0.54 -29.44 2.86
C GLU A 311 -0.23 -28.12 2.93
N ALA A 312 0.30 -27.13 3.65
CA ALA A 312 -0.28 -25.79 3.71
C ALA A 312 -0.42 -25.17 2.31
N VAL A 313 0.61 -25.25 1.47
CA VAL A 313 0.57 -24.76 0.08
C VAL A 313 -0.49 -25.47 -0.77
N ARG A 314 -0.60 -26.81 -0.66
CA ARG A 314 -1.65 -27.56 -1.37
C ARG A 314 -3.04 -27.14 -0.90
N ARG A 315 -3.26 -27.03 0.42
CA ARG A 315 -4.56 -26.64 0.97
C ARG A 315 -4.93 -25.21 0.60
N LEU A 316 -3.98 -24.26 0.62
CA LEU A 316 -4.20 -22.87 0.18
C LEU A 316 -4.67 -22.79 -1.28
N ARG A 317 -4.10 -23.58 -2.19
CA ARG A 317 -4.54 -23.62 -3.60
C ARG A 317 -5.95 -24.19 -3.75
N GLN A 318 -6.31 -25.18 -2.94
CA GLN A 318 -7.66 -25.72 -2.92
C GLN A 318 -8.67 -24.69 -2.38
N LEU A 319 -8.37 -24.09 -1.22
CA LEU A 319 -9.16 -23.02 -0.60
C LEU A 319 -9.32 -21.82 -1.53
N HIS A 320 -8.32 -21.49 -2.35
CA HIS A 320 -8.43 -20.44 -3.35
C HIS A 320 -9.47 -20.76 -4.42
N THR A 321 -9.51 -22.01 -4.88
CA THR A 321 -10.53 -22.46 -5.84
C THR A 321 -11.93 -22.36 -5.22
N GLU A 322 -12.09 -22.88 -4.00
CA GLU A 322 -13.34 -22.80 -3.22
C GLU A 322 -13.77 -21.33 -3.01
N TYR A 323 -12.85 -20.46 -2.59
CA TYR A 323 -13.10 -19.03 -2.38
C TYR A 323 -13.61 -18.34 -3.65
N ARG A 324 -12.99 -18.63 -4.81
CA ARG A 324 -13.38 -18.03 -6.09
C ARG A 324 -14.77 -18.47 -6.52
N GLU A 325 -15.10 -19.75 -6.35
CA GLU A 325 -16.44 -20.29 -6.64
C GLU A 325 -17.49 -19.65 -5.75
N GLU A 326 -17.22 -19.54 -4.45
CA GLU A 326 -18.14 -18.93 -3.49
C GLU A 326 -18.31 -17.43 -3.73
N TYR A 327 -17.25 -16.71 -4.09
CA TYR A 327 -17.30 -15.29 -4.42
C TYR A 327 -18.07 -15.03 -5.73
N ALA A 328 -17.89 -15.88 -6.75
CA ALA A 328 -18.70 -15.83 -7.97
C ALA A 328 -20.19 -16.15 -7.69
N ALA A 329 -20.47 -17.10 -6.80
CA ALA A 329 -21.83 -17.41 -6.38
C ALA A 329 -22.46 -16.25 -5.59
N TYR A 330 -21.71 -15.58 -4.71
CA TYR A 330 -22.12 -14.35 -4.03
C TYR A 330 -22.50 -13.26 -5.04
N TYR A 331 -21.63 -13.01 -6.02
CA TYR A 331 -21.93 -12.04 -7.08
C TYR A 331 -23.21 -12.44 -7.84
N GLY A 332 -23.34 -13.70 -8.24
CA GLY A 332 -24.51 -14.20 -8.98
C GLY A 332 -25.84 -14.14 -8.22
N ARG A 333 -25.82 -14.22 -6.88
CA ARG A 333 -27.02 -14.11 -6.03
C ARG A 333 -27.58 -12.67 -5.97
N HIS A 334 -26.72 -11.66 -6.06
CA HIS A 334 -27.09 -10.26 -5.79
C HIS A 334 -26.98 -9.34 -7.00
N ALA A 335 -26.22 -9.73 -8.03
CA ALA A 335 -26.09 -8.93 -9.25
C ALA A 335 -27.42 -8.81 -9.99
N THR A 336 -27.69 -7.61 -10.48
CA THR A 336 -28.80 -7.27 -11.36
C THR A 336 -28.28 -7.00 -12.78
N PRO A 337 -29.15 -6.88 -13.80
CA PRO A 337 -28.71 -6.54 -15.15
C PRO A 337 -27.92 -5.23 -15.26
N ASP A 338 -28.12 -4.30 -14.32
CA ASP A 338 -27.44 -3.00 -14.27
C ASP A 338 -26.19 -3.02 -13.37
N SER A 339 -25.87 -4.15 -12.73
CA SER A 339 -24.71 -4.25 -11.84
C SER A 339 -23.39 -4.22 -12.63
N PRO A 340 -22.35 -3.53 -12.10
CA PRO A 340 -21.01 -3.56 -12.69
C PRO A 340 -20.43 -4.98 -12.74
N PRO A 341 -19.53 -5.29 -13.69
CA PRO A 341 -18.91 -6.61 -13.78
C PRO A 341 -18.09 -6.94 -12.53
N MET A 342 -18.02 -8.22 -12.17
CA MET A 342 -17.23 -8.70 -11.04
C MET A 342 -15.76 -8.25 -11.14
N ARG A 343 -15.25 -7.58 -10.09
CA ARG A 343 -13.89 -7.00 -10.06
C ARG A 343 -12.79 -8.02 -9.70
N GLY A 344 -12.91 -9.24 -10.20
CA GLY A 344 -12.08 -10.39 -9.83
C GLY A 344 -12.57 -11.10 -8.56
N ALA A 345 -12.21 -12.37 -8.41
CA ALA A 345 -12.65 -13.28 -7.36
C ALA A 345 -11.54 -13.66 -6.37
N ASP A 346 -10.33 -13.10 -6.49
CA ASP A 346 -9.23 -13.39 -5.58
C ASP A 346 -9.37 -12.72 -4.20
N PRO A 347 -8.85 -13.31 -3.11
CA PRO A 347 -8.93 -12.73 -1.78
C PRO A 347 -8.02 -11.50 -1.63
N ALA A 348 -8.53 -10.46 -0.95
CA ALA A 348 -7.71 -9.31 -0.54
C ALA A 348 -7.00 -9.54 0.81
N ILE A 349 -7.55 -10.43 1.65
CA ILE A 349 -7.01 -10.80 2.96
C ILE A 349 -6.86 -12.31 3.01
N VAL A 350 -5.69 -12.80 3.43
CA VAL A 350 -5.42 -14.20 3.73
C VAL A 350 -4.93 -14.33 5.17
N LEU A 351 -5.57 -15.21 5.93
CA LEU A 351 -5.28 -15.48 7.32
C LEU A 351 -4.63 -16.85 7.47
N VAL A 352 -3.52 -16.91 8.19
CA VAL A 352 -2.72 -18.14 8.37
C VAL A 352 -2.51 -18.36 9.87
N PRO A 353 -3.19 -19.35 10.49
CA PRO A 353 -2.99 -19.69 11.90
C PRO A 353 -1.52 -19.93 12.25
N GLY A 354 -1.15 -19.55 13.47
CA GLY A 354 0.24 -19.54 13.93
C GLY A 354 1.16 -18.51 13.26
N VAL A 355 0.75 -17.90 12.13
CA VAL A 355 1.61 -17.04 11.31
C VAL A 355 1.16 -15.57 11.23
N GLY A 356 -0.12 -15.29 11.02
CA GLY A 356 -0.64 -13.93 10.94
C GLY A 356 -1.46 -13.66 9.68
N MET A 357 -1.44 -12.41 9.22
CA MET A 357 -2.27 -11.90 8.13
C MET A 357 -1.43 -11.41 6.96
N PHE A 358 -1.91 -11.72 5.75
CA PHE A 358 -1.39 -11.21 4.50
C PHE A 358 -2.48 -10.44 3.79
N SER A 359 -2.22 -9.19 3.45
CA SER A 359 -3.16 -8.33 2.75
C SER A 359 -2.61 -7.87 1.41
N TYR A 360 -3.49 -7.65 0.44
CA TYR A 360 -3.13 -7.43 -0.96
C TYR A 360 -3.81 -6.20 -1.54
N GLY A 361 -3.12 -5.52 -2.44
CA GLY A 361 -3.63 -4.34 -3.13
C GLY A 361 -2.80 -3.98 -4.37
N LYS A 362 -3.32 -3.07 -5.18
CA LYS A 362 -2.67 -2.58 -6.41
C LYS A 362 -1.34 -1.85 -6.17
N ASP A 363 -1.09 -1.45 -4.94
CA ASP A 363 0.13 -0.81 -4.45
C ASP A 363 0.31 -1.17 -2.97
N LYS A 364 1.51 -0.92 -2.42
CA LYS A 364 1.84 -1.27 -1.04
C LYS A 364 0.97 -0.53 -0.02
N GLN A 365 0.65 0.75 -0.26
CA GLN A 365 -0.22 1.52 0.61
C GLN A 365 -1.61 0.87 0.73
N THR A 366 -2.22 0.53 -0.41
CA THR A 366 -3.52 -0.15 -0.47
C THR A 366 -3.47 -1.51 0.23
N ALA A 367 -2.40 -2.28 0.01
CA ALA A 367 -2.20 -3.57 0.68
C ALA A 367 -2.08 -3.41 2.21
N ARG A 368 -1.28 -2.46 2.70
CA ARG A 368 -1.15 -2.15 4.14
C ARG A 368 -2.49 -1.72 4.72
N VAL A 369 -3.15 -0.77 4.08
CA VAL A 369 -4.43 -0.20 4.52
C VAL A 369 -5.51 -1.30 4.57
N ALA A 370 -5.56 -2.22 3.61
CA ALA A 370 -6.47 -3.37 3.68
C ALA A 370 -6.22 -4.23 4.93
N GLY A 371 -4.96 -4.45 5.31
CA GLY A 371 -4.59 -5.13 6.54
C GLY A 371 -5.02 -4.37 7.80
N GLU A 372 -4.83 -3.04 7.84
CA GLU A 372 -5.29 -2.19 8.95
C GLU A 372 -6.81 -2.23 9.11
N PHE A 373 -7.55 -2.17 8.00
CA PHE A 373 -9.01 -2.32 8.02
C PHE A 373 -9.46 -3.68 8.56
N TYR A 374 -8.78 -4.76 8.19
CA TYR A 374 -9.13 -6.09 8.70
C TYR A 374 -8.73 -6.27 10.17
N LEU A 375 -7.64 -5.65 10.62
CA LEU A 375 -7.30 -5.58 12.05
C LEU A 375 -8.40 -4.87 12.84
N ASN A 376 -8.93 -3.77 12.32
CA ASN A 376 -10.05 -3.05 12.94
C ASN A 376 -11.31 -3.92 12.95
N ALA A 377 -11.59 -4.67 11.88
CA ALA A 377 -12.68 -5.64 11.86
C ALA A 377 -12.52 -6.70 12.97
N ILE A 378 -11.31 -7.22 13.21
CA ILE A 378 -11.04 -8.14 14.33
C ILE A 378 -11.33 -7.46 15.68
N ASN A 379 -10.91 -6.22 15.89
CA ASN A 379 -11.19 -5.50 17.13
C ASN A 379 -12.69 -5.25 17.34
N VAL A 380 -13.42 -4.95 16.26
CA VAL A 380 -14.88 -4.82 16.30
C VAL A 380 -15.55 -6.14 16.65
N MET A 381 -15.15 -7.24 16.01
CA MET A 381 -15.65 -8.58 16.33
C MET A 381 -15.39 -8.89 17.81
N ARG A 382 -14.20 -8.54 18.32
CA ARG A 382 -13.83 -8.75 19.73
C ARG A 382 -14.77 -7.99 20.65
N GLY A 383 -15.00 -6.71 20.39
CA GLY A 383 -15.88 -5.88 21.19
C GLY A 383 -17.34 -6.37 21.15
N ALA A 384 -17.86 -6.70 19.97
CA ALA A 384 -19.23 -7.18 19.81
C ALA A 384 -19.45 -8.53 20.53
N GLU A 385 -18.54 -9.49 20.35
CA GLU A 385 -18.59 -10.81 21.02
C GLU A 385 -18.33 -10.73 22.53
N ALA A 386 -17.68 -9.66 23.00
CA ALA A 386 -17.49 -9.43 24.43
C ALA A 386 -18.80 -9.11 25.16
N VAL A 387 -19.74 -8.41 24.52
CA VAL A 387 -20.99 -7.98 25.17
C VAL A 387 -22.26 -8.66 24.62
N SER A 388 -22.23 -9.16 23.38
CA SER A 388 -23.34 -9.86 22.71
C SER A 388 -22.76 -10.85 21.67
N SER A 389 -23.30 -10.89 20.45
CA SER A 389 -22.76 -11.63 19.31
C SER A 389 -22.52 -10.66 18.16
N TYR A 390 -21.45 -10.88 17.40
CA TYR A 390 -21.14 -10.09 16.22
C TYR A 390 -22.13 -10.41 15.10
N LEU A 391 -22.81 -9.36 14.61
CA LEU A 391 -23.79 -9.40 13.54
C LEU A 391 -23.46 -8.24 12.56
N PRO A 392 -22.72 -8.51 11.47
CA PRO A 392 -22.50 -7.52 10.42
C PRO A 392 -23.78 -7.29 9.62
N ILE A 393 -23.76 -6.28 8.76
CA ILE A 393 -24.87 -6.01 7.83
C ILE A 393 -25.13 -7.21 6.90
N GLU A 394 -26.35 -7.26 6.36
CA GLU A 394 -26.79 -8.31 5.44
C GLU A 394 -25.92 -8.40 4.17
N GLU A 395 -25.79 -9.62 3.62
CA GLU A 395 -24.96 -9.90 2.42
C GLU A 395 -25.37 -9.03 1.21
N SER A 396 -26.67 -8.78 1.03
CA SER A 396 -27.18 -7.93 -0.05
C SER A 396 -26.73 -6.47 0.10
N GLU A 397 -26.61 -5.98 1.32
CA GLU A 397 -26.15 -4.62 1.60
C GLU A 397 -24.63 -4.50 1.38
N LYS A 398 -23.85 -5.54 1.71
CA LYS A 398 -22.43 -5.62 1.35
C LYS A 398 -22.23 -5.53 -0.16
N PHE A 399 -23.06 -6.25 -0.94
CA PHE A 399 -23.02 -6.22 -2.40
C PHE A 399 -23.30 -4.82 -2.96
N ARG A 400 -24.36 -4.17 -2.45
CA ARG A 400 -24.74 -2.81 -2.89
C ARG A 400 -23.64 -1.77 -2.63
N ILE A 401 -22.82 -1.97 -1.60
CA ILE A 401 -21.69 -1.10 -1.27
C ILE A 401 -20.48 -1.43 -2.16
N GLU A 402 -20.12 -2.71 -2.28
CA GLU A 402 -18.96 -3.15 -3.05
C GLU A 402 -19.08 -2.80 -4.54
N TYR A 403 -20.27 -2.97 -5.12
CA TYR A 403 -20.59 -2.73 -6.53
C TYR A 403 -21.35 -1.42 -6.77
N TRP A 404 -21.19 -0.46 -5.86
CA TRP A 404 -21.84 0.84 -5.98
C TRP A 404 -21.35 1.62 -7.20
N GLU A 405 -22.26 2.16 -8.02
CA GLU A 405 -21.92 2.91 -9.24
C GLU A 405 -21.09 4.18 -8.95
N LEU A 406 -21.25 4.78 -7.77
CA LEU A 406 -20.42 5.91 -7.35
C LEU A 406 -18.95 5.51 -7.18
N GLU A 407 -18.71 4.32 -6.63
CA GLU A 407 -17.36 3.79 -6.48
C GLU A 407 -16.80 3.39 -7.85
N GLU A 408 -17.60 2.80 -8.74
CA GLU A 408 -17.24 2.60 -10.15
C GLU A 408 -16.84 3.89 -10.85
N ALA A 409 -17.62 4.96 -10.68
CA ALA A 409 -17.32 6.24 -11.27
C ALA A 409 -15.98 6.82 -10.79
N LYS A 410 -15.62 6.61 -9.51
CA LYS A 410 -14.29 6.98 -8.98
C LYS A 410 -13.20 6.14 -9.64
N LEU A 411 -13.38 4.83 -9.74
CA LEU A 411 -12.40 3.92 -10.35
C LEU A 411 -12.16 4.25 -11.83
N ARG A 412 -13.23 4.56 -12.60
CA ARG A 412 -13.13 4.96 -14.02
C ARG A 412 -12.41 6.28 -14.25
N ARG A 413 -12.40 7.18 -13.25
CA ARG A 413 -11.71 8.48 -13.31
C ARG A 413 -10.24 8.40 -12.91
N MET A 414 -9.78 7.26 -12.37
CA MET A 414 -8.38 7.11 -11.99
C MET A 414 -7.47 7.15 -13.23
N PRO A 415 -6.27 7.74 -13.12
CA PRO A 415 -5.30 7.67 -14.20
C PRO A 415 -4.90 6.21 -14.47
N PRO A 416 -4.47 5.88 -15.70
CA PRO A 416 -3.90 4.58 -16.00
C PRO A 416 -2.76 4.23 -15.03
N ALA A 417 -2.65 2.95 -14.70
CA ALA A 417 -1.56 2.47 -13.87
C ALA A 417 -0.21 2.75 -14.53
N GLN A 418 0.80 3.08 -13.72
CA GLN A 418 2.16 3.26 -14.20
C GLN A 418 2.75 1.92 -14.70
N PRO A 419 3.74 1.93 -15.60
CA PRO A 419 4.22 0.71 -16.26
C PRO A 419 4.76 -0.37 -15.30
N LEU A 420 5.33 0.03 -14.16
CA LEU A 420 5.85 -0.88 -13.14
C LEU A 420 4.97 -0.90 -11.89
N ALA A 421 3.74 -0.39 -11.95
CA ALA A 421 2.77 -0.61 -10.90
C ALA A 421 2.67 -2.12 -10.61
N THR A 422 2.56 -2.49 -9.34
CA THR A 422 2.54 -3.89 -8.86
C THR A 422 3.82 -4.70 -9.06
N ARG A 423 4.91 -4.11 -9.57
CA ARG A 423 6.22 -4.78 -9.66
C ARG A 423 7.07 -4.51 -8.42
N ILE A 424 7.80 -5.53 -7.97
CA ILE A 424 8.71 -5.45 -6.83
C ILE A 424 10.14 -5.59 -7.32
N ALA A 425 10.93 -4.53 -7.17
CA ALA A 425 12.30 -4.44 -7.67
C ALA A 425 13.32 -4.47 -6.54
N LEU A 426 14.21 -5.46 -6.52
CA LEU A 426 15.38 -5.48 -5.65
C LEU A 426 16.61 -5.00 -6.41
N VAL A 427 17.25 -3.95 -5.92
CA VAL A 427 18.44 -3.35 -6.53
C VAL A 427 19.59 -3.47 -5.55
N THR A 428 20.65 -4.20 -5.93
CA THR A 428 21.87 -4.34 -5.12
C THR A 428 22.82 -3.16 -5.32
N GLY A 429 23.50 -2.69 -4.28
CA GLY A 429 24.33 -1.49 -4.33
C GLY A 429 23.51 -0.22 -4.61
N ALA A 430 22.28 -0.16 -4.10
CA ALA A 430 21.32 0.89 -4.41
C ALA A 430 21.45 2.16 -3.55
N GLY A 431 22.37 2.18 -2.58
CA GLY A 431 22.60 3.35 -1.74
C GLY A 431 23.34 4.50 -2.43
N SER A 432 23.91 4.27 -3.62
CA SER A 432 24.67 5.30 -4.36
C SER A 432 24.70 5.06 -5.88
N GLY A 433 25.23 6.04 -6.63
CA GLY A 433 25.56 5.93 -8.05
C GLY A 433 24.44 5.39 -8.94
N ILE A 434 24.81 4.44 -9.80
CA ILE A 434 23.91 3.78 -10.76
C ILE A 434 22.75 3.10 -10.05
N GLY A 435 23.01 2.36 -8.97
CA GLY A 435 21.97 1.65 -8.22
C GLY A 435 20.92 2.61 -7.64
N ARG A 436 21.35 3.73 -7.05
CA ARG A 436 20.43 4.78 -6.57
C ARG A 436 19.59 5.36 -7.72
N ALA A 437 20.19 5.67 -8.86
CA ALA A 437 19.46 6.19 -10.01
C ALA A 437 18.43 5.19 -10.57
N ILE A 438 18.78 3.89 -10.57
CA ILE A 438 17.86 2.81 -10.94
C ILE A 438 16.70 2.73 -9.95
N ALA A 439 16.96 2.72 -8.65
CA ALA A 439 15.93 2.71 -7.61
C ALA A 439 14.94 3.87 -7.77
N HIS A 440 15.45 5.09 -7.97
CA HIS A 440 14.65 6.29 -8.25
C HIS A 440 13.81 6.15 -9.51
N ARG A 441 14.41 5.66 -10.62
CA ARG A 441 13.67 5.48 -11.87
C ARG A 441 12.55 4.46 -11.75
N LEU A 442 12.81 3.29 -11.14
CA LEU A 442 11.82 2.23 -11.01
C LEU A 442 10.67 2.66 -10.10
N ALA A 443 10.96 3.33 -8.98
CA ALA A 443 9.94 3.87 -8.08
C ALA A 443 9.09 4.95 -8.77
N ALA A 444 9.69 5.83 -9.58
CA ALA A 444 8.97 6.86 -10.33
C ALA A 444 7.97 6.27 -11.33
N GLU A 445 8.19 5.04 -11.78
CA GLU A 445 7.33 4.29 -12.71
C GLU A 445 6.39 3.30 -11.98
N GLY A 446 6.29 3.39 -10.65
CA GLY A 446 5.30 2.69 -9.83
C GLY A 446 5.76 1.42 -9.13
N ALA A 447 7.04 1.02 -9.26
CA ALA A 447 7.55 -0.17 -8.59
C ALA A 447 7.69 0.04 -7.07
N CYS A 448 7.46 -1.01 -6.29
CA CYS A 448 7.97 -1.11 -4.93
C CYS A 448 9.46 -1.48 -4.98
N VAL A 449 10.33 -0.77 -4.25
CA VAL A 449 11.78 -0.92 -4.38
C VAL A 449 12.43 -1.41 -3.08
N VAL A 450 13.22 -2.48 -3.18
CA VAL A 450 14.11 -2.94 -2.12
C VAL A 450 15.50 -2.38 -2.41
N VAL A 451 15.94 -1.45 -1.56
CA VAL A 451 17.24 -0.79 -1.64
C VAL A 451 18.22 -1.63 -0.83
N ALA A 452 18.90 -2.57 -1.50
CA ALA A 452 19.88 -3.45 -0.88
C ALA A 452 21.28 -2.84 -1.01
N ASP A 453 21.95 -2.59 0.11
CA ASP A 453 23.30 -2.03 0.14
C ASP A 453 24.04 -2.43 1.41
N ILE A 454 25.36 -2.59 1.37
CA ILE A 454 26.15 -2.85 2.58
C ILE A 454 26.13 -1.64 3.54
N ASN A 455 25.92 -0.43 3.00
CA ASN A 455 25.76 0.79 3.79
C ASN A 455 24.28 1.03 4.13
N ALA A 456 23.88 0.60 5.33
CA ALA A 456 22.53 0.76 5.86
C ALA A 456 22.04 2.22 5.86
N THR A 457 22.91 3.18 6.21
CA THR A 457 22.56 4.60 6.29
C THR A 457 22.23 5.17 4.91
N SER A 458 23.04 4.85 3.90
CA SER A 458 22.80 5.27 2.52
C SER A 458 21.53 4.63 1.97
N ALA A 459 21.29 3.35 2.24
CA ALA A 459 20.06 2.68 1.82
C ALA A 459 18.81 3.32 2.44
N ALA A 460 18.83 3.61 3.74
CA ALA A 460 17.74 4.27 4.45
C ALA A 460 17.47 5.68 3.90
N ALA A 461 18.52 6.46 3.60
CA ALA A 461 18.37 7.78 3.00
C ALA A 461 17.65 7.72 1.64
N VAL A 462 17.98 6.73 0.79
CA VAL A 462 17.29 6.54 -0.49
C VAL A 462 15.82 6.19 -0.27
N VAL A 463 15.47 5.33 0.69
CA VAL A 463 14.06 5.00 0.98
C VAL A 463 13.24 6.24 1.35
N GLU A 464 13.78 7.13 2.17
CA GLU A 464 13.10 8.40 2.52
C GLU A 464 12.88 9.27 1.27
N GLU A 465 13.89 9.37 0.39
CA GLU A 465 13.76 10.10 -0.88
C GLU A 465 12.68 9.49 -1.80
N LEU A 466 12.48 8.17 -1.75
CA LEU A 466 11.48 7.45 -2.54
C LEU A 466 10.05 7.57 -1.97
N GLY A 467 9.89 8.14 -0.76
CA GLY A 467 8.59 8.32 -0.12
C GLY A 467 8.25 7.27 0.95
N GLY A 468 9.25 6.60 1.50
CA GLY A 468 9.12 5.77 2.70
C GLY A 468 8.61 4.34 2.45
N ALA A 469 8.18 3.68 3.53
CA ALA A 469 7.87 2.25 3.59
C ALA A 469 6.73 1.79 2.66
N ASP A 470 5.85 2.70 2.23
CA ASP A 470 4.79 2.42 1.26
C ASP A 470 5.30 2.38 -0.19
N ARG A 471 6.59 2.66 -0.43
CA ARG A 471 7.20 2.60 -1.76
C ARG A 471 8.54 1.86 -1.77
N ALA A 472 9.30 1.91 -0.69
CA ALA A 472 10.60 1.27 -0.62
C ALA A 472 10.98 0.78 0.78
N VAL A 473 11.87 -0.22 0.84
CA VAL A 473 12.49 -0.68 2.09
C VAL A 473 14.00 -0.79 1.92
N ALA A 474 14.73 -0.46 2.99
CA ALA A 474 16.20 -0.52 3.02
C ALA A 474 16.62 -1.85 3.64
N VAL A 475 17.53 -2.57 2.99
CA VAL A 475 18.04 -3.83 3.51
C VAL A 475 19.57 -3.82 3.49
N PRO A 476 20.23 -3.80 4.67
CA PRO A 476 21.67 -4.00 4.75
C PRO A 476 22.01 -5.39 4.23
N ALA A 477 22.88 -5.48 3.21
CA ALA A 477 23.28 -6.76 2.65
C ALA A 477 24.66 -6.70 1.98
N ASP A 478 25.57 -7.55 2.44
CA ASP A 478 26.80 -7.92 1.74
C ASP A 478 26.50 -9.02 0.71
N VAL A 479 26.67 -8.70 -0.57
CA VAL A 479 26.46 -9.63 -1.68
C VAL A 479 27.48 -10.78 -1.73
N THR A 480 28.52 -10.77 -0.90
CA THR A 480 29.44 -11.90 -0.74
C THR A 480 28.90 -12.96 0.25
N SER A 481 27.95 -12.57 1.11
CA SER A 481 27.32 -13.42 2.12
C SER A 481 26.01 -14.03 1.59
N GLU A 482 25.97 -15.36 1.51
CA GLU A 482 24.78 -16.09 1.04
C GLU A 482 23.61 -15.98 2.04
N GLU A 483 23.93 -15.87 3.33
CA GLU A 483 22.95 -15.66 4.40
C GLU A 483 22.32 -14.27 4.30
N GLU A 484 23.11 -13.22 4.10
CA GLU A 484 22.60 -11.85 3.97
C GLU A 484 21.81 -11.65 2.67
N ILE A 485 22.20 -12.30 1.57
CA ILE A 485 21.39 -12.31 0.35
C ILE A 485 20.03 -12.93 0.65
N ARG A 486 19.99 -14.11 1.27
CA ARG A 486 18.71 -14.76 1.62
C ARG A 486 17.86 -13.87 2.51
N ALA A 487 18.45 -13.28 3.54
CA ALA A 487 17.76 -12.34 4.44
C ALA A 487 17.23 -11.11 3.68
N ALA A 488 17.93 -10.61 2.66
CA ALA A 488 17.47 -9.51 1.82
C ALA A 488 16.23 -9.87 0.99
N PHE A 489 16.20 -11.08 0.42
CA PHE A 489 15.02 -11.60 -0.26
C PHE A 489 13.87 -11.89 0.71
N ASP A 490 14.14 -12.44 1.89
CA ASP A 490 13.13 -12.65 2.94
C ASP A 490 12.50 -11.31 3.39
N ALA A 491 13.32 -10.27 3.56
CA ALA A 491 12.83 -8.93 3.85
C ALA A 491 11.96 -8.36 2.72
N ALA A 492 12.34 -8.59 1.45
CA ALA A 492 11.56 -8.19 0.29
C ALA A 492 10.18 -8.88 0.25
N VAL A 493 10.12 -10.20 0.46
CA VAL A 493 8.86 -10.95 0.43
C VAL A 493 7.96 -10.63 1.62
N LEU A 494 8.51 -10.36 2.81
CA LEU A 494 7.71 -9.91 3.95
C LEU A 494 7.20 -8.47 3.74
N ALA A 495 8.01 -7.62 3.10
CA ALA A 495 7.62 -6.24 2.81
C ALA A 495 6.58 -6.14 1.70
N PHE A 496 6.69 -6.91 0.62
CA PHE A 496 5.89 -6.69 -0.59
C PHE A 496 5.20 -7.94 -1.13
N GLY A 497 5.37 -9.10 -0.49
CA GLY A 497 4.79 -10.38 -0.90
C GLY A 497 5.59 -11.14 -1.95
N GLY A 498 6.70 -10.59 -2.46
CA GLY A 498 7.37 -11.15 -3.63
C GLY A 498 8.60 -10.40 -4.12
N VAL A 499 9.15 -10.85 -5.26
CA VAL A 499 10.17 -10.15 -6.06
C VAL A 499 9.92 -10.43 -7.55
N ASP A 500 9.86 -9.38 -8.38
CA ASP A 500 9.57 -9.49 -9.82
C ASP A 500 10.68 -8.95 -10.71
N LEU A 501 11.57 -8.13 -10.15
CA LEU A 501 12.70 -7.55 -10.85
C LEU A 501 13.91 -7.58 -9.91
N VAL A 502 15.03 -8.13 -10.37
CA VAL A 502 16.32 -8.01 -9.66
C VAL A 502 17.32 -7.30 -10.54
N VAL A 503 17.97 -6.29 -9.99
CA VAL A 503 19.05 -5.58 -10.64
C VAL A 503 20.36 -5.86 -9.89
N ASN A 504 21.18 -6.72 -10.51
CA ASN A 504 22.54 -7.00 -10.07
C ASN A 504 23.45 -5.83 -10.44
N ASN A 505 23.54 -4.85 -9.54
CA ASN A 505 24.32 -3.62 -9.73
C ASN A 505 25.54 -3.53 -8.80
N ALA A 506 25.53 -4.18 -7.63
CA ALA A 506 26.67 -4.15 -6.71
C ALA A 506 27.99 -4.54 -7.40
N GLY A 507 29.03 -3.74 -7.18
CA GLY A 507 30.32 -3.96 -7.80
C GLY A 507 31.38 -2.95 -7.38
N ILE A 508 32.63 -3.29 -7.66
CA ILE A 508 33.81 -2.47 -7.41
C ILE A 508 34.70 -2.46 -8.66
N SER A 509 35.66 -1.54 -8.72
CA SER A 509 36.65 -1.51 -9.80
C SER A 509 38.05 -1.30 -9.23
N ILE A 510 38.89 -2.34 -9.33
CA ILE A 510 40.31 -2.25 -9.00
C ILE A 510 41.09 -2.33 -10.30
N SER A 511 41.71 -1.21 -10.70
CA SER A 511 42.50 -1.11 -11.93
C SER A 511 43.99 -1.14 -11.60
N LYS A 512 44.67 -2.24 -11.95
CA LYS A 512 46.11 -2.45 -11.75
C LYS A 512 46.73 -3.15 -12.98
N PRO A 513 48.01 -2.87 -13.31
CA PRO A 513 48.75 -3.69 -14.26
C PRO A 513 48.77 -5.18 -13.86
N LEU A 514 48.99 -6.07 -14.83
CA LEU A 514 49.00 -7.52 -14.59
C LEU A 514 49.96 -7.93 -13.46
N LEU A 515 51.19 -7.41 -13.48
CA LEU A 515 52.24 -7.77 -12.51
C LEU A 515 51.97 -7.25 -11.09
N GLU A 516 51.02 -6.33 -10.93
CA GLU A 516 50.62 -5.73 -9.64
C GLU A 516 49.25 -6.22 -9.16
N THR A 517 48.52 -6.95 -10.00
CA THR A 517 47.22 -7.52 -9.64
C THR A 517 47.44 -8.74 -8.76
N THR A 518 47.05 -8.65 -7.49
CA THR A 518 47.19 -9.77 -6.55
C THR A 518 46.04 -10.76 -6.68
N ALA A 519 46.23 -11.99 -6.18
CA ALA A 519 45.14 -12.96 -6.05
C ALA A 519 43.98 -12.41 -5.20
N ALA A 520 44.29 -11.65 -4.13
CA ALA A 520 43.26 -11.02 -3.31
C ALA A 520 42.43 -9.98 -4.09
N ASP A 521 43.06 -9.17 -4.95
CA ASP A 521 42.35 -8.23 -5.84
C ASP A 521 41.43 -8.97 -6.84
N TRP A 522 41.86 -10.14 -7.30
CA TRP A 522 41.10 -11.01 -8.19
C TRP A 522 39.89 -11.62 -7.47
N ASP A 523 40.14 -12.27 -6.34
CA ASP A 523 39.15 -12.99 -5.55
C ASP A 523 38.06 -12.05 -5.02
N LEU A 524 38.44 -10.85 -4.55
CA LEU A 524 37.48 -9.86 -4.06
C LEU A 524 36.52 -9.42 -5.17
N GLN A 525 37.03 -9.12 -6.36
CA GLN A 525 36.20 -8.69 -7.49
C GLN A 525 35.26 -9.81 -7.95
N HIS A 526 35.74 -11.05 -8.03
CA HIS A 526 34.92 -12.20 -8.40
C HIS A 526 33.90 -12.56 -7.32
N ALA A 527 34.25 -12.47 -6.04
CA ALA A 527 33.34 -12.72 -4.93
C ALA A 527 32.15 -11.75 -4.96
N ILE A 528 32.40 -10.46 -5.15
CA ILE A 528 31.36 -9.43 -5.17
C ILE A 528 30.53 -9.51 -6.46
N MET A 529 31.18 -9.46 -7.63
CA MET A 529 30.46 -9.25 -8.88
C MET A 529 30.02 -10.55 -9.54
N ALA A 530 30.89 -11.56 -9.69
CA ALA A 530 30.51 -12.83 -10.33
C ALA A 530 29.67 -13.69 -9.38
N ARG A 531 30.22 -14.09 -8.23
CA ARG A 531 29.53 -14.95 -7.27
C ARG A 531 28.32 -14.26 -6.64
N GLY A 532 28.45 -13.01 -6.21
CA GLY A 532 27.34 -12.28 -5.60
C GLY A 532 26.12 -12.13 -6.51
N SER A 533 26.33 -11.79 -7.79
CA SER A 533 25.22 -11.70 -8.76
C SER A 533 24.61 -13.05 -9.11
N PHE A 534 25.40 -14.12 -9.14
CA PHE A 534 24.89 -15.50 -9.25
C PHE A 534 23.98 -15.85 -8.07
N LEU A 535 24.44 -15.62 -6.84
CA LEU A 535 23.67 -15.94 -5.63
C LEU A 535 22.35 -15.16 -5.59
N ALA A 536 22.40 -13.85 -5.85
CA ALA A 536 21.20 -13.03 -5.90
C ALA A 536 20.22 -13.52 -6.99
N SER A 537 20.71 -13.88 -8.17
CA SER A 537 19.86 -14.41 -9.25
C SER A 537 19.25 -15.77 -8.93
N ARG A 538 19.97 -16.63 -8.21
CA ARG A 538 19.47 -17.95 -7.78
C ARG A 538 18.33 -17.81 -6.78
N GLU A 539 18.46 -16.91 -5.81
CA GLU A 539 17.39 -16.63 -4.83
C GLU A 539 16.18 -15.96 -5.51
N ALA A 540 16.43 -15.01 -6.43
CA ALA A 540 15.39 -14.40 -7.26
C ALA A 540 14.59 -15.43 -8.06
N ALA A 541 15.29 -16.33 -8.77
CA ALA A 541 14.66 -17.37 -9.57
C ALA A 541 13.78 -18.29 -8.72
N ARG A 542 14.22 -18.68 -7.51
CA ARG A 542 13.41 -19.51 -6.60
C ARG A 542 12.07 -18.84 -6.28
N ILE A 543 12.09 -17.55 -5.93
CA ILE A 543 10.88 -16.79 -5.60
C ILE A 543 10.01 -16.60 -6.86
N MET A 544 10.58 -16.16 -7.99
CA MET A 544 9.84 -15.94 -9.23
C MET A 544 9.15 -17.20 -9.74
N ILE A 545 9.81 -18.36 -9.66
CA ILE A 545 9.23 -19.66 -10.01
C ILE A 545 8.07 -20.03 -9.07
N GLN A 546 8.22 -19.82 -7.76
CA GLN A 546 7.16 -20.10 -6.79
C GLN A 546 5.92 -19.21 -6.99
N GLN A 547 6.12 -17.94 -7.36
CA GLN A 547 5.03 -17.01 -7.66
C GLN A 547 4.31 -17.39 -8.97
N GLY A 548 5.05 -17.88 -9.96
CA GLY A 548 4.50 -18.20 -11.29
C GLY A 548 4.04 -16.97 -12.08
N LEU A 549 4.56 -15.78 -11.74
CA LEU A 549 4.20 -14.51 -12.39
C LEU A 549 5.22 -14.05 -13.45
N GLY A 550 6.23 -14.88 -13.73
CA GLY A 550 7.40 -14.49 -14.51
C GLY A 550 8.32 -13.53 -13.75
N GLY A 551 9.17 -12.81 -14.46
CA GLY A 551 10.02 -11.79 -13.85
C GLY A 551 11.17 -11.33 -14.73
N ASP A 552 12.01 -10.46 -14.16
CA ASP A 552 13.14 -9.86 -14.84
C ASP A 552 14.39 -9.90 -13.96
N ILE A 553 15.51 -10.33 -14.54
CA ILE A 553 16.83 -10.23 -13.91
C ILE A 553 17.72 -9.39 -14.84
N VAL A 554 18.24 -8.28 -14.32
CA VAL A 554 19.06 -7.33 -15.07
C VAL A 554 20.45 -7.24 -14.45
N TYR A 555 21.47 -7.49 -15.25
CA TYR A 555 22.86 -7.34 -14.83
C TYR A 555 23.42 -6.00 -15.29
N ILE A 556 23.95 -5.20 -14.36
CA ILE A 556 24.80 -4.05 -14.71
C ILE A 556 26.22 -4.58 -14.89
N SER A 557 26.54 -4.99 -16.11
CA SER A 557 27.86 -5.47 -16.49
C SER A 557 28.79 -4.27 -16.76
N SER A 558 29.45 -4.25 -17.91
CA SER A 558 30.36 -3.18 -18.34
C SER A 558 30.72 -3.38 -19.79
N LYS A 559 31.07 -2.30 -20.49
CA LYS A 559 31.78 -2.42 -21.77
C LYS A 559 33.03 -3.30 -21.67
N ASN A 560 33.71 -3.36 -20.52
CA ASN A 560 34.93 -4.15 -20.32
C ASN A 560 34.68 -5.67 -20.32
N GLY A 561 33.42 -6.13 -20.34
CA GLY A 561 33.10 -7.54 -20.59
C GLY A 561 33.37 -7.97 -22.04
N VAL A 562 33.54 -7.02 -22.97
CA VAL A 562 33.88 -7.26 -24.39
C VAL A 562 35.09 -6.44 -24.85
N PHE A 563 35.25 -5.22 -24.35
CA PHE A 563 36.39 -4.38 -24.66
C PHE A 563 37.61 -4.75 -23.81
N ALA A 564 38.76 -4.92 -24.48
CA ALA A 564 40.05 -5.17 -23.83
C ALA A 564 40.64 -3.87 -23.23
N GLY A 565 40.14 -3.48 -22.06
CA GLY A 565 40.67 -2.35 -21.30
C GLY A 565 42.01 -2.67 -20.61
N PRO A 566 43.11 -1.93 -20.88
CA PRO A 566 44.36 -2.13 -20.18
C PRO A 566 44.22 -1.96 -18.67
N ASN A 567 45.05 -2.67 -17.89
CA ASN A 567 45.12 -2.61 -16.42
C ASN A 567 43.81 -3.01 -15.70
N ASN A 568 43.00 -3.86 -16.30
CA ASN A 568 41.69 -4.28 -15.76
C ASN A 568 41.45 -5.78 -15.92
N ILE A 569 42.50 -6.62 -15.83
CA ILE A 569 42.36 -8.06 -16.11
C ILE A 569 41.31 -8.74 -15.21
N ALA A 570 41.35 -8.49 -13.89
CA ALA A 570 40.39 -9.06 -12.95
C ALA A 570 38.98 -8.48 -13.14
N TYR A 571 38.87 -7.16 -13.29
CA TYR A 571 37.58 -6.48 -13.51
C TYR A 571 36.90 -6.94 -14.82
N GLY A 572 37.63 -6.90 -15.93
CA GLY A 572 37.15 -7.30 -17.25
C GLY A 572 36.76 -8.77 -17.31
N ALA A 573 37.57 -9.67 -16.72
CA ALA A 573 37.23 -11.08 -16.59
C ALA A 573 35.91 -11.28 -15.81
N THR A 574 35.76 -10.60 -14.68
CA THR A 574 34.53 -10.70 -13.87
C THR A 574 33.30 -10.14 -14.60
N LYS A 575 33.44 -9.04 -15.37
CA LYS A 575 32.35 -8.47 -16.16
C LYS A 575 32.00 -9.34 -17.38
N ALA A 576 32.98 -10.02 -17.98
CA ALA A 576 32.74 -11.02 -19.02
C ALA A 576 31.98 -12.23 -18.47
N ASP A 577 32.33 -12.68 -17.25
CA ASP A 577 31.58 -13.73 -16.53
C ASP A 577 30.12 -13.33 -16.31
N GLN A 578 29.85 -12.15 -15.73
CA GLN A 578 28.49 -11.62 -15.57
C GLN A 578 27.74 -11.56 -16.90
N ALA A 579 28.40 -11.12 -17.98
CA ALA A 579 27.80 -11.06 -19.31
C ALA A 579 27.48 -12.45 -19.88
N HIS A 580 28.24 -13.49 -19.50
CA HIS A 580 27.94 -14.86 -19.89
C HIS A 580 26.81 -15.47 -19.04
N GLN A 581 26.78 -15.19 -17.73
CA GLN A 581 25.68 -15.58 -16.84
C GLN A 581 24.32 -15.13 -17.38
N VAL A 582 24.22 -13.89 -17.90
CA VAL A 582 22.98 -13.39 -18.54
C VAL A 582 22.44 -14.36 -19.60
N ARG A 583 23.31 -14.90 -20.45
CA ARG A 583 22.89 -15.80 -21.54
C ARG A 583 22.50 -17.18 -21.04
N LEU A 584 23.26 -17.71 -20.08
CA LEU A 584 22.99 -19.02 -19.48
C LEU A 584 21.65 -19.00 -18.72
N LEU A 585 21.45 -17.99 -17.87
CA LEU A 585 20.22 -17.84 -17.09
C LEU A 585 19.01 -17.50 -17.98
N ALA A 586 19.19 -16.74 -19.06
CA ALA A 586 18.11 -16.50 -20.03
C ALA A 586 17.63 -17.80 -20.68
N ALA A 587 18.55 -18.72 -21.01
CA ALA A 587 18.21 -20.01 -21.59
C ALA A 587 17.52 -20.95 -20.58
N GLU A 588 17.97 -20.93 -19.32
CA GLU A 588 17.42 -21.79 -18.25
C GLU A 588 16.07 -21.29 -17.75
N LEU A 589 15.91 -19.99 -17.49
CA LEU A 589 14.74 -19.45 -16.80
C LEU A 589 13.60 -19.05 -17.75
N GLY A 590 13.84 -19.10 -19.06
CA GLY A 590 12.86 -18.69 -20.08
C GLY A 590 11.57 -19.50 -20.04
N GLU A 591 11.62 -20.79 -19.67
CA GLU A 591 10.42 -21.65 -19.54
C GLU A 591 9.47 -21.18 -18.41
N HIS A 592 10.00 -20.43 -17.46
CA HIS A 592 9.25 -19.85 -16.34
C HIS A 592 8.78 -18.42 -16.61
N GLY A 593 8.95 -17.90 -17.83
CA GLY A 593 8.63 -16.51 -18.17
C GLY A 593 9.53 -15.48 -17.49
N ILE A 594 10.73 -15.91 -17.04
CA ILE A 594 11.71 -15.02 -16.42
C ILE A 594 12.73 -14.61 -17.49
N ARG A 595 12.85 -13.31 -17.74
CA ARG A 595 13.80 -12.75 -18.72
C ARG A 595 15.07 -12.35 -18.01
N VAL A 596 16.22 -12.59 -18.66
CA VAL A 596 17.52 -12.20 -18.11
C VAL A 596 18.27 -11.37 -19.14
N ASN A 597 18.62 -10.14 -18.81
CA ASN A 597 19.26 -9.20 -19.73
C ASN A 597 20.42 -8.46 -19.04
N GLY A 598 21.30 -7.86 -19.82
CA GLY A 598 22.47 -7.11 -19.35
C GLY A 598 22.49 -5.69 -19.88
N ILE A 599 23.17 -4.82 -19.14
CA ILE A 599 23.50 -3.45 -19.56
C ILE A 599 25.00 -3.26 -19.45
N ASN A 600 25.59 -2.72 -20.51
CA ASN A 600 27.02 -2.47 -20.62
C ASN A 600 27.29 -0.96 -20.61
N PRO A 601 27.42 -0.34 -19.42
CA PRO A 601 27.79 1.06 -19.33
C PRO A 601 29.27 1.31 -19.66
N ASP A 602 29.59 2.53 -20.12
CA ASP A 602 30.95 3.09 -20.07
C ASP A 602 31.23 3.72 -18.67
N GLY A 603 32.35 4.41 -18.51
CA GLY A 603 32.75 5.06 -17.26
C GLY A 603 31.76 6.12 -16.78
N VAL A 604 30.91 5.74 -15.84
CA VAL A 604 29.99 6.64 -15.12
C VAL A 604 30.71 7.24 -13.91
N VAL A 605 31.13 8.51 -14.02
CA VAL A 605 31.90 9.21 -12.98
C VAL A 605 30.99 9.78 -11.90
N GLN A 606 29.91 10.45 -12.30
CA GLN A 606 29.02 11.18 -11.39
C GLN A 606 28.34 10.26 -10.37
N GLY A 607 28.43 10.63 -9.09
CA GLY A 607 27.73 9.96 -7.98
C GLY A 607 28.23 8.55 -7.64
N SER A 608 29.30 8.08 -8.28
CA SER A 608 29.83 6.72 -8.06
C SER A 608 30.75 6.66 -6.85
N GLY A 609 30.42 5.82 -5.86
CA GLY A 609 31.28 5.55 -4.71
C GLY A 609 32.66 4.98 -5.10
N ILE A 610 32.74 4.29 -6.25
CA ILE A 610 33.98 3.78 -6.83
C ILE A 610 34.94 4.92 -7.22
N PHE A 611 34.41 6.08 -7.63
CA PHE A 611 35.20 7.22 -8.07
C PHE A 611 35.54 8.17 -6.91
N ALA A 612 34.60 8.31 -5.95
CA ALA A 612 34.77 9.14 -4.75
C ALA A 612 35.84 8.61 -3.76
N GLY A 613 36.20 7.33 -3.82
CA GLY A 613 37.24 6.69 -3.00
C GLY A 613 38.70 7.01 -3.39
N GLY A 614 38.95 8.11 -4.12
CA GLY A 614 40.29 8.55 -4.54
C GLY A 614 40.72 8.13 -5.96
N TRP A 615 39.97 7.25 -6.62
CA TRP A 615 40.28 6.82 -8.00
C TRP A 615 40.02 7.93 -9.03
N GLY A 616 38.95 8.72 -8.86
CA GLY A 616 38.62 9.87 -9.70
C GLY A 616 39.74 10.90 -9.70
N ALA A 617 40.16 11.34 -8.52
CA ALA A 617 41.32 12.21 -8.32
C ALA A 617 42.62 11.65 -8.93
N GLN A 618 42.91 10.35 -8.74
CA GLN A 618 44.12 9.73 -9.31
C GLN A 618 44.11 9.71 -10.85
N ARG A 619 42.96 9.43 -11.47
CA ARG A 619 42.80 9.47 -12.94
C ARG A 619 42.80 10.89 -13.49
N ALA A 620 42.15 11.82 -12.80
CA ALA A 620 42.15 13.25 -13.11
C ALA A 620 43.60 13.78 -13.15
N ALA A 621 44.42 13.42 -12.16
CA ALA A 621 45.86 13.74 -12.13
C ALA A 621 46.65 13.10 -13.29
N VAL A 622 46.40 11.83 -13.61
CA VAL A 622 47.05 11.14 -14.75
C VAL A 622 46.70 11.79 -16.09
N TYR A 623 45.47 12.28 -16.25
CA TYR A 623 45.01 12.90 -17.50
C TYR A 623 45.17 14.42 -17.54
N GLY A 624 45.63 15.05 -16.45
CA GLY A 624 45.81 16.50 -16.37
C GLY A 624 44.51 17.30 -16.43
N VAL A 625 43.40 16.74 -15.94
CA VAL A 625 42.08 17.39 -15.89
C VAL A 625 41.61 17.49 -14.44
N SER A 626 40.71 18.42 -14.12
CA SER A 626 40.05 18.40 -12.79
C SER A 626 39.10 17.21 -12.69
N GLU A 627 38.87 16.72 -11.48
CA GLU A 627 37.97 15.59 -11.22
C GLU A 627 36.55 15.87 -11.71
N GLU A 628 36.06 17.10 -11.53
CA GLU A 628 34.76 17.58 -12.04
C GLU A 628 34.65 17.50 -13.56
N ASN A 629 35.76 17.62 -14.29
CA ASN A 629 35.79 17.56 -15.77
C ASN A 629 36.13 16.15 -16.30
N LEU A 630 36.37 15.18 -15.43
CA LEU A 630 36.82 13.84 -15.82
C LEU A 630 35.76 13.11 -16.67
N GLY A 631 34.48 13.30 -16.36
CA GLY A 631 33.36 12.74 -17.13
C GLY A 631 33.31 13.28 -18.56
N ALA A 632 33.35 14.61 -18.72
CA ALA A 632 33.43 15.27 -20.02
C ALA A 632 34.69 14.88 -20.81
N PHE A 633 35.81 14.67 -20.12
CA PHE A 633 37.04 14.18 -20.75
C PHE A 633 36.90 12.75 -21.27
N TYR A 634 36.30 11.82 -20.51
CA TYR A 634 36.00 10.48 -20.99
C TYR A 634 35.04 10.48 -22.17
N ALA A 635 34.02 11.35 -22.16
CA ALA A 635 33.08 11.52 -23.25
C ALA A 635 33.80 11.82 -24.58
N GLN A 636 34.94 12.52 -24.58
CA GLN A 636 35.70 12.80 -25.80
C GLN A 636 36.24 11.54 -26.50
N ARG A 637 36.23 10.37 -25.86
CA ARG A 637 36.66 9.09 -26.44
C ARG A 637 35.52 8.33 -27.13
N THR A 638 34.28 8.74 -26.93
CA THR A 638 33.08 8.07 -27.48
C THR A 638 32.69 8.69 -28.82
N LEU A 639 31.83 8.02 -29.60
CA LEU A 639 31.39 8.54 -30.91
C LEU A 639 30.43 9.73 -30.77
N LEU A 640 29.54 9.71 -29.77
CA LEU A 640 28.56 10.78 -29.56
C LEU A 640 29.10 11.97 -28.76
N LYS A 641 30.30 11.85 -28.17
CA LYS A 641 30.93 12.89 -27.34
C LYS A 641 30.05 13.36 -26.18
N ARG A 642 29.22 12.46 -25.65
CA ARG A 642 28.32 12.71 -24.52
C ARG A 642 28.76 11.89 -23.32
N GLU A 643 28.63 12.49 -22.15
CA GLU A 643 28.88 11.81 -20.89
C GLU A 643 27.79 10.76 -20.61
N VAL A 644 28.20 9.65 -20.00
CA VAL A 644 27.27 8.62 -19.52
C VAL A 644 27.02 8.85 -18.04
N LEU A 645 25.77 9.10 -17.69
CA LEU A 645 25.32 9.40 -16.34
C LEU A 645 24.52 8.22 -15.75
N PRO A 646 24.38 8.12 -14.42
CA PRO A 646 23.60 7.07 -13.77
C PRO A 646 22.18 6.91 -14.34
N GLU A 647 21.50 8.01 -14.63
CA GLU A 647 20.15 8.03 -15.20
C GLU A 647 20.08 7.41 -16.60
N HIS A 648 21.15 7.47 -17.41
CA HIS A 648 21.17 6.82 -18.72
C HIS A 648 21.12 5.30 -18.57
N VAL A 649 21.79 4.75 -17.54
CA VAL A 649 21.75 3.33 -17.22
C VAL A 649 20.38 2.96 -16.65
N ALA A 650 19.82 3.78 -15.77
CA ALA A 650 18.48 3.59 -15.22
C ALA A 650 17.40 3.56 -16.31
N ASN A 651 17.52 4.41 -17.32
CA ASN A 651 16.61 4.43 -18.48
C ASN A 651 16.68 3.11 -19.27
N ALA A 652 17.85 2.51 -19.43
CA ALA A 652 18.01 1.23 -20.11
C ALA A 652 17.44 0.06 -19.28
N VAL A 653 17.59 0.08 -17.95
CA VAL A 653 16.93 -0.90 -17.06
C VAL A 653 15.42 -0.81 -17.23
N PHE A 654 14.87 0.41 -17.19
CA PHE A 654 13.44 0.62 -17.37
C PHE A 654 12.96 0.18 -18.76
N ALA A 655 13.69 0.47 -19.83
CA ALA A 655 13.31 0.03 -21.18
C ALA A 655 13.21 -1.51 -21.28
N LEU A 656 14.08 -2.25 -20.58
CA LEU A 656 14.00 -3.71 -20.51
C LEU A 656 12.83 -4.19 -19.67
N ALA A 657 12.54 -3.56 -18.53
CA ALA A 657 11.57 -4.03 -17.54
C ALA A 657 10.15 -3.46 -17.71
N GLY A 658 9.98 -2.35 -18.44
CA GLY A 658 8.74 -1.57 -18.55
C GLY A 658 7.63 -2.20 -19.39
N GLY A 659 7.85 -3.38 -19.97
CA GLY A 659 6.84 -4.17 -20.70
C GLY A 659 6.98 -4.17 -22.22
N ASP A 660 7.57 -3.13 -22.81
CA ASP A 660 7.68 -2.98 -24.27
C ASP A 660 8.58 -4.04 -24.94
N LEU A 661 9.57 -4.57 -24.19
CA LEU A 661 10.53 -5.56 -24.68
C LEU A 661 10.20 -7.00 -24.20
N SER A 662 8.92 -7.34 -24.14
CA SER A 662 8.42 -8.63 -23.60
C SER A 662 9.01 -9.89 -24.26
N HIS A 663 9.45 -9.81 -25.51
CA HIS A 663 10.04 -10.94 -26.27
C HIS A 663 11.57 -10.94 -26.26
N THR A 664 12.20 -10.14 -25.40
CA THR A 664 13.66 -9.96 -25.36
C THR A 664 14.26 -10.56 -24.08
N THR A 665 15.13 -11.56 -24.26
CA THR A 665 15.94 -12.17 -23.19
C THR A 665 17.34 -12.52 -23.73
N GLY A 666 18.35 -12.58 -22.87
CA GLY A 666 19.76 -12.78 -23.23
C GLY A 666 20.45 -11.56 -23.86
N LEU A 667 19.76 -10.42 -23.96
CA LEU A 667 20.26 -9.20 -24.60
C LEU A 667 21.29 -8.50 -23.71
N HIS A 668 22.22 -7.78 -24.35
CA HIS A 668 23.01 -6.73 -23.69
C HIS A 668 22.79 -5.39 -24.38
N ILE A 669 22.43 -4.36 -23.62
CA ILE A 669 22.26 -2.98 -24.13
C ILE A 669 23.52 -2.17 -23.80
N PRO A 670 24.27 -1.68 -24.80
CA PRO A 670 25.34 -0.71 -24.58
C PRO A 670 24.78 0.65 -24.13
N VAL A 671 25.33 1.20 -23.07
CA VAL A 671 25.05 2.56 -22.58
C VAL A 671 26.39 3.29 -22.45
N ASP A 672 27.00 3.57 -23.60
CA ASP A 672 28.42 3.92 -23.68
C ASP A 672 28.72 5.14 -24.58
N ALA A 673 27.68 5.83 -25.04
CA ALA A 673 27.79 6.93 -26.02
C ALA A 673 28.56 6.54 -27.31
N GLY A 674 28.56 5.24 -27.66
CA GLY A 674 29.16 4.69 -28.86
C GLY A 674 30.65 4.40 -28.72
N VAL A 675 31.04 3.46 -27.86
CA VAL A 675 32.42 2.97 -27.81
C VAL A 675 32.60 1.90 -28.89
N ALA A 676 33.15 2.29 -30.05
CA ALA A 676 33.27 1.40 -31.22
C ALA A 676 33.97 0.06 -30.93
N ALA A 677 34.97 0.07 -30.04
CA ALA A 677 35.72 -1.12 -29.66
C ALA A 677 34.94 -2.07 -28.73
N ALA A 678 33.76 -1.65 -28.23
CA ALA A 678 32.88 -2.43 -27.37
C ALA A 678 31.57 -2.83 -28.07
N PHE A 679 31.43 -2.58 -29.38
CA PHE A 679 30.25 -2.97 -30.14
C PHE A 679 30.03 -4.48 -30.06
N LEU A 680 28.85 -4.87 -29.60
CA LEU A 680 28.39 -6.25 -29.57
C LEU A 680 28.09 -6.71 -31.01
N ARG A 681 28.58 -7.90 -31.37
CA ARG A 681 28.41 -8.51 -32.69
C ARG A 681 27.74 -9.86 -32.57
#